data_AF-A0A3C1S369-F1
#
_entry.id   AF-A0A3C1S369-F1
#
_cell.length_a   1.000
_cell.length_b   1.000
_cell.length_c   1.000
_cell.angle_alpha   90.00
_cell.angle_beta   90.00
_cell.angle_gamma   90.00
#
_symmetry.space_group_name_H-M   'P 1'
#
loop_
_entity.id
_entity.type
_entity.pdbx_description
1 polymer ?
#
loop_
_entity_poly.entity_id
_entity_poly.type
_entity_poly.pdbx_seq_one_letter_code
_entity_poly.pdbx_strand_id
1 'polypeptide(L)'
;MKIRFLIFLFAFITKALCGQNDCSMPLVVCGNEGFNNIEVSGPGIQELSGTNSCTSQEHNSLWFDVTIKNGGKLAFTLKPKSTDINEDFDFFVFGPNANCANLGQAIRCSTTNPVAARLSNNHTGMSIAASDSSEGPGANGDSFVSSIDVKAGERYFIVIDRPIGSSNFTIDWTGTAEFNDAPEVKIPSGSTIDLEECDNKAPFDDLIAVFDLTKNNFVLGNQNNVGISYYENNTDANTGVNPISTPNSFVNSSNNQKIYARLENTITGCYVVSSFSLKVLNGANIQEASLEVCDQDNDGFVNFSLNDINATVLVSGSPSDYNFSYHLTEVDARNNERSLRNRYTNATQNEQEIYVRVENKTNSFCSNISKVKLVTVPTPKLSNIVELVQCDDDIDAITFFNLEEAKSKISTNHKNERITFYESLVNAQNNVNQIINTMAYKNRIPSTANIWSRIENQKGCYKIKEIKLKVSTTSIPANFLREFESCDDLENNNLNGVSTFDFSSVDGEIKRMFENINQQVIISYYESQSDALSEVNVIKNISSYRNVNSPYQQKVYVRVDSKINNDCLGLGHHVTLTVNPLPDFTITAPAFLCQNSFVTLKFDIVNDSLNYTYKWRHKGISSVLGVNKQLMISDAGEYELTVTNSLTGCNRVKYVVVGLSGSPTVNKNDILIYDDLTSTLNEYKVVVKKENLGVGNYEFSIKSEEGVQRPFQLNSEFENLESGKYKLIIRDVNGCQPNAEIDFNILRLPRFFTPNNDGENDIWVVKGLDQALYKRGEVIVVDRLGNVVYNDSVFELGWDGKLKGKRMPSDDYWFFMRLTDKLDNNYKYEGHFSLLRR
;
A
#
# COMPACT_ATOMS: atom_id res chain seq x y z
N MET A 1 27.48 21.58 0.84
CA MET A 1 28.06 22.10 2.10
C MET A 1 28.60 20.90 2.88
N LYS A 2 29.93 20.72 2.92
CA LYS A 2 30.59 19.55 3.52
C LYS A 2 30.70 19.74 5.05
N ILE A 3 30.05 18.89 5.83
CA ILE A 3 30.12 18.89 7.29
C ILE A 3 31.26 17.94 7.73
N ARG A 4 32.25 18.49 8.44
CA ARG A 4 33.36 17.75 9.07
C ARG A 4 32.87 17.15 10.40
N PHE A 5 32.95 15.83 10.52
CA PHE A 5 32.81 15.12 11.80
C PHE A 5 34.12 15.25 12.59
N LEU A 6 34.05 15.82 13.79
CA LEU A 6 35.15 15.85 14.76
C LEU A 6 34.94 14.66 15.72
N ILE A 7 35.81 13.66 15.65
CA ILE A 7 35.83 12.52 16.57
C ILE A 7 36.67 12.93 17.78
N PHE A 8 36.05 13.11 18.94
CA PHE A 8 36.73 13.27 20.22
C PHE A 8 37.08 11.88 20.77
N LEU A 9 38.37 11.58 20.86
CA LEU A 9 38.92 10.37 21.45
C LEU A 9 38.84 10.52 22.99
N PHE A 10 37.86 9.87 23.63
CA PHE A 10 37.77 9.78 25.08
C PHE A 10 38.83 8.78 25.58
N ALA A 11 39.92 9.29 26.16
CA ALA A 11 40.85 8.47 26.92
C ALA A 11 40.16 8.07 28.24
N PHE A 12 39.65 6.84 28.31
CA PHE A 12 39.28 6.20 29.56
C PHE A 12 40.57 5.96 30.38
N ILE A 13 40.96 6.96 31.16
CA ILE A 13 41.79 6.72 32.35
C ILE A 13 40.82 6.17 33.38
N THR A 14 40.88 4.87 33.64
CA THR A 14 40.25 4.28 34.82
C THR A 14 40.87 4.95 36.04
N LYS A 15 40.21 5.97 36.58
CA LYS A 15 40.44 6.42 37.95
C LYS A 15 40.12 5.21 38.83
N ALA A 16 41.14 4.49 39.26
CA ALA A 16 40.99 3.58 40.38
C ALA A 16 40.38 4.39 41.52
N LEU A 17 39.29 3.89 42.09
CA LEU A 17 38.69 4.38 43.32
C LEU A 17 39.71 4.24 44.46
N CYS A 18 40.67 5.16 44.54
CA CYS A 18 41.52 5.31 45.72
C CYS A 18 40.81 6.26 46.69
N GLY A 19 39.84 5.73 47.43
CA GLY A 19 39.35 6.34 48.68
C GLY A 19 40.16 5.91 49.90
N GLN A 20 41.33 5.29 49.66
CA GLN A 20 42.28 4.77 50.64
C GLN A 20 42.88 5.84 51.54
N ASN A 21 42.53 5.86 52.81
CA ASN A 21 43.36 6.48 53.83
C ASN A 21 44.63 5.62 54.03
N ASP A 22 45.75 6.12 53.52
CA ASP A 22 47.05 5.45 53.56
C ASP A 22 48.09 6.39 54.20
N CYS A 23 49.30 5.93 54.41
CA CYS A 23 50.42 6.67 54.93
C CYS A 23 50.70 7.99 54.17
N SER A 24 50.44 8.01 52.85
CA SER A 24 50.57 9.22 52.02
C SER A 24 49.38 10.17 52.14
N MET A 25 48.24 9.67 52.64
CA MET A 25 46.97 10.40 52.79
C MET A 25 46.29 10.07 54.13
N PRO A 26 46.96 10.33 55.27
CA PRO A 26 46.51 9.95 56.61
C PRO A 26 45.36 10.86 57.10
N LEU A 27 44.54 10.37 58.04
CA LEU A 27 43.51 11.17 58.71
C LEU A 27 44.19 11.99 59.80
N VAL A 28 44.15 13.31 59.67
CA VAL A 28 44.72 14.20 60.68
C VAL A 28 43.91 14.12 61.97
N VAL A 29 44.59 13.91 63.09
CA VAL A 29 43.97 13.91 64.43
C VAL A 29 43.73 15.33 64.90
N CYS A 30 42.46 15.64 65.15
CA CYS A 30 42.00 16.98 65.50
C CYS A 30 41.22 16.93 66.82
N GLY A 31 41.64 17.74 67.78
CA GLY A 31 41.04 17.81 69.11
C GLY A 31 41.38 16.61 70.00
N ASN A 32 41.01 16.74 71.28
CA ASN A 32 41.23 15.71 72.30
C ASN A 32 40.03 14.77 72.47
N GLU A 33 38.97 15.00 71.69
CA GLU A 33 37.85 14.08 71.63
C GLU A 33 38.23 12.91 70.72
N GLY A 34 37.99 11.69 71.20
CA GLY A 34 38.29 10.48 70.46
C GLY A 34 37.58 10.42 69.10
N PHE A 35 38.05 9.55 68.22
CA PHE A 35 37.36 9.32 66.95
C PHE A 35 36.16 8.40 67.13
N ASN A 36 35.06 8.72 66.45
CA ASN A 36 33.86 7.90 66.39
C ASN A 36 33.38 7.76 64.95
N ASN A 37 33.07 6.53 64.54
CA ASN A 37 32.42 6.21 63.27
C ASN A 37 33.20 6.63 62.00
N ILE A 38 34.48 6.27 61.88
CA ILE A 38 35.25 6.51 60.65
C ILE A 38 34.90 5.44 59.60
N GLU A 39 34.26 5.83 58.51
CA GLU A 39 33.97 4.96 57.37
C GLU A 39 34.97 5.19 56.24
N VAL A 40 35.99 4.34 56.17
CA VAL A 40 36.96 4.28 55.06
C VAL A 40 36.97 2.85 54.49
N SER A 41 36.99 2.74 53.16
CA SER A 41 36.92 1.46 52.44
C SER A 41 37.87 1.43 51.24
N GLY A 42 38.57 0.31 51.03
CA GLY A 42 39.44 0.04 49.88
C GLY A 42 40.50 -1.04 50.18
N PRO A 43 41.29 -1.50 49.18
CA PRO A 43 42.32 -2.55 49.36
C PRO A 43 43.73 -2.07 49.77
N GLY A 44 44.00 -0.77 49.82
CA GLY A 44 45.22 -0.12 50.34
C GLY A 44 46.43 -0.29 49.42
N ILE A 45 47.51 0.43 49.72
CA ILE A 45 48.85 -0.04 49.39
C ILE A 45 49.35 -0.84 50.61
N GLN A 46 50.37 -1.68 50.43
CA GLN A 46 51.02 -2.40 51.53
C GLN A 46 52.35 -1.70 51.85
N GLU A 47 52.35 -0.93 52.93
CA GLU A 47 53.46 -0.13 53.45
C GLU A 47 54.19 -0.87 54.59
N LEU A 48 53.55 -1.85 55.24
CA LEU A 48 54.17 -2.69 56.27
C LEU A 48 54.88 -3.91 55.67
N SER A 49 56.21 -3.92 55.74
CA SER A 49 57.06 -4.96 55.13
C SER A 49 57.20 -6.26 55.95
N GLY A 50 56.44 -6.45 57.04
CA GLY A 50 56.57 -7.61 57.93
C GLY A 50 57.86 -7.65 58.76
N THR A 51 58.73 -6.64 58.63
CA THR A 51 60.04 -6.55 59.32
C THR A 51 59.99 -5.77 60.64
N ASN A 52 58.80 -5.36 61.10
CA ASN A 52 58.58 -4.70 62.38
C ASN A 52 58.66 -5.68 63.56
N SER A 53 58.92 -5.17 64.76
CA SER A 53 59.06 -5.97 65.99
C SER A 53 57.84 -6.84 66.36
N CYS A 54 56.65 -6.52 65.84
CA CYS A 54 55.42 -7.30 66.05
C CYS A 54 55.00 -8.17 64.84
N THR A 55 55.85 -8.25 63.79
CA THR A 55 55.75 -9.15 62.62
C THR A 55 54.33 -9.31 62.05
N SER A 56 53.83 -8.27 61.36
CA SER A 56 52.52 -8.29 60.67
C SER A 56 52.56 -7.48 59.36
N GLN A 57 51.53 -7.63 58.53
CA GLN A 57 51.31 -7.00 57.22
C GLN A 57 49.95 -6.30 57.24
N GLU A 58 49.74 -5.22 56.49
CA GLU A 58 48.44 -4.55 56.41
C GLU A 58 47.40 -5.42 55.70
N HIS A 59 46.19 -5.42 56.25
CA HIS A 59 45.01 -6.09 55.69
C HIS A 59 43.94 -5.07 55.30
N ASN A 60 43.56 -4.20 56.24
CA ASN A 60 42.48 -3.23 56.08
C ASN A 60 42.76 -2.02 56.98
N SER A 61 43.92 -1.42 56.74
CA SER A 61 44.51 -0.43 57.62
C SER A 61 43.87 0.96 57.50
N LEU A 62 43.91 1.69 58.62
CA LEU A 62 43.69 3.13 58.67
C LEU A 62 44.92 3.81 59.26
N TRP A 63 45.32 4.91 58.63
CA TRP A 63 46.47 5.73 58.96
C TRP A 63 46.03 7.06 59.54
N PHE A 64 46.47 7.32 60.77
CA PHE A 64 46.23 8.57 61.48
C PHE A 64 47.52 9.37 61.59
N ASP A 65 47.44 10.65 61.30
CA ASP A 65 48.52 11.62 61.47
C ASP A 65 48.29 12.42 62.74
N VAL A 66 49.13 12.17 63.74
CA VAL A 66 49.05 12.78 65.06
C VAL A 66 50.16 13.81 65.20
N THR A 67 49.79 15.09 65.26
CA THR A 67 50.73 16.18 65.59
C THR A 67 50.45 16.68 67.00
N ILE A 68 51.46 16.65 67.87
CA ILE A 68 51.33 17.01 69.28
C ILE A 68 51.33 18.54 69.45
N LYS A 69 50.25 19.07 70.04
CA LYS A 69 50.12 20.49 70.39
C LYS A 69 50.86 20.79 71.70
N ASN A 70 50.50 20.08 72.77
CA ASN A 70 51.15 20.17 74.08
C ASN A 70 51.73 18.80 74.47
N GLY A 71 53.00 18.78 74.90
CA GLY A 71 53.70 17.55 75.27
C GLY A 71 53.11 16.85 76.51
N GLY A 72 53.35 15.55 76.63
CA GLY A 72 52.76 14.70 77.67
C GLY A 72 53.00 13.23 77.37
N LYS A 73 52.08 12.37 77.82
CA LYS A 73 52.04 10.95 77.45
C LYS A 73 51.07 10.75 76.29
N LEU A 74 51.53 10.22 75.16
CA LEU A 74 50.65 9.70 74.11
C LEU A 74 50.23 8.27 74.50
N ALA A 75 48.93 8.07 74.68
CA ALA A 75 48.31 6.80 75.01
C ALA A 75 46.86 6.80 74.52
N PHE A 76 46.35 5.64 74.10
CA PHE A 76 44.98 5.48 73.61
C PHE A 76 44.46 4.07 73.84
N THR A 77 43.14 3.92 73.87
CA THR A 77 42.47 2.63 73.83
C THR A 77 41.65 2.55 72.55
N LEU A 78 41.95 1.56 71.73
CA LEU A 78 41.21 1.21 70.53
C LEU A 78 40.12 0.21 70.90
N LYS A 79 38.87 0.56 70.58
CA LYS A 79 37.69 -0.26 70.90
C LYS A 79 36.89 -0.53 69.63
N PRO A 80 36.93 -1.76 69.10
CA PRO A 80 35.97 -2.17 68.07
C PRO A 80 34.54 -1.98 68.58
N LYS A 81 33.64 -1.54 67.70
CA LYS A 81 32.21 -1.34 68.01
C LYS A 81 31.52 -2.67 68.24
N SER A 82 31.97 -3.70 67.53
CA SER A 82 31.58 -5.08 67.77
C SER A 82 32.24 -5.60 69.04
N THR A 83 31.46 -6.28 69.88
CA THR A 83 31.96 -6.96 71.07
C THR A 83 32.36 -8.41 70.78
N ASP A 84 32.44 -8.83 69.51
CA ASP A 84 32.90 -10.16 69.13
C ASP A 84 34.39 -10.30 69.43
N ILE A 85 34.73 -11.23 70.33
CA ILE A 85 36.12 -11.48 70.74
C ILE A 85 36.99 -11.99 69.58
N ASN A 86 36.39 -12.51 68.51
CA ASN A 86 37.14 -12.93 67.32
C ASN A 86 37.61 -11.75 66.47
N GLU A 87 37.08 -10.56 66.70
CA GLU A 87 37.54 -9.35 66.03
C GLU A 87 38.89 -8.95 66.60
N ASP A 88 39.88 -8.88 65.72
CA ASP A 88 41.29 -8.74 66.04
C ASP A 88 41.80 -7.46 65.39
N PHE A 89 42.12 -6.47 66.22
CA PHE A 89 42.61 -5.17 65.79
C PHE A 89 44.05 -5.05 66.25
N ASP A 90 44.92 -4.83 65.29
CA ASP A 90 46.34 -4.61 65.49
C ASP A 90 46.62 -3.10 65.40
N PHE A 91 47.71 -2.64 66.01
CA PHE A 91 48.17 -1.27 65.75
C PHE A 91 49.68 -1.13 65.74
N PHE A 92 50.13 -0.09 65.04
CA PHE A 92 51.54 0.31 64.93
C PHE A 92 51.66 1.82 65.13
N VAL A 93 52.72 2.26 65.79
CA VAL A 93 53.06 3.68 65.93
C VAL A 93 54.45 3.93 65.38
N PHE A 94 54.56 4.89 64.47
CA PHE A 94 55.83 5.33 63.86
C PHE A 94 56.11 6.78 64.23
N GLY A 95 57.37 7.08 64.56
CA GLY A 95 57.83 8.43 64.85
C GLY A 95 58.96 8.50 65.88
N PRO A 96 59.26 9.70 66.41
CA PRO A 96 58.71 10.99 65.96
C PRO A 96 59.20 11.36 64.56
N ASN A 97 58.36 12.09 63.82
CA ASN A 97 58.63 12.70 62.50
C ASN A 97 59.03 11.70 61.40
N ALA A 98 58.42 10.51 61.42
CA ALA A 98 58.59 9.53 60.34
C ALA A 98 58.07 10.08 59.00
N ASN A 99 58.72 9.69 57.91
CA ASN A 99 58.31 10.03 56.54
C ASN A 99 57.69 8.78 55.91
N CYS A 100 56.59 8.95 55.18
CA CYS A 100 55.94 7.85 54.50
C CYS A 100 56.84 7.08 53.51
N ALA A 101 57.77 7.78 52.84
CA ALA A 101 58.74 7.14 51.95
C ALA A 101 59.81 6.31 52.69
N ASN A 102 59.94 6.48 54.01
CA ASN A 102 60.88 5.74 54.85
C ASN A 102 60.40 5.75 56.32
N LEU A 103 59.44 4.89 56.62
CA LEU A 103 58.77 4.82 57.93
C LEU A 103 59.69 4.33 59.06
N GLY A 104 60.74 3.59 58.73
CA GLY A 104 61.61 2.96 59.72
C GLY A 104 60.92 1.79 60.43
N GLN A 105 61.18 1.62 61.73
CA GLN A 105 60.62 0.58 62.57
C GLN A 105 59.50 1.16 63.46
N ALA A 106 58.46 0.38 63.72
CA ALA A 106 57.43 0.75 64.67
C ALA A 106 58.05 0.95 66.07
N ILE A 107 57.80 2.10 66.69
CA ILE A 107 58.27 2.39 68.04
C ILE A 107 57.35 1.83 69.12
N ARG A 108 56.09 1.56 68.76
CA ARG A 108 55.11 0.81 69.54
C ARG A 108 54.27 -0.05 68.59
N CYS A 109 53.93 -1.26 68.99
CA CYS A 109 52.96 -2.07 68.27
C CYS A 109 52.37 -3.16 69.17
N SER A 110 51.14 -3.56 68.87
CA SER A 110 50.51 -4.75 69.44
C SER A 110 49.84 -5.52 68.32
N THR A 111 50.18 -6.80 68.19
CA THR A 111 49.56 -7.75 67.25
C THR A 111 49.01 -8.99 67.99
N THR A 112 48.62 -8.77 69.25
CA THR A 112 48.11 -9.80 70.15
C THR A 112 46.69 -10.16 69.74
N ASN A 113 46.51 -11.41 69.31
CA ASN A 113 45.19 -11.93 69.00
C ASN A 113 44.40 -12.19 70.30
N PRO A 114 43.23 -11.54 70.50
CA PRO A 114 42.52 -11.57 71.78
C PRO A 114 42.02 -12.97 72.16
N VAL A 115 41.63 -13.78 71.18
CA VAL A 115 41.20 -15.17 71.40
C VAL A 115 42.38 -16.05 71.80
N ALA A 116 43.50 -15.95 71.08
CA ALA A 116 44.69 -16.76 71.32
C ALA A 116 45.34 -16.46 72.67
N ALA A 117 45.35 -15.18 73.08
CA ALA A 117 45.86 -14.70 74.37
C ALA A 117 44.86 -14.89 75.53
N ARG A 118 43.64 -15.36 75.26
CA ARG A 118 42.55 -15.56 76.25
C ARG A 118 42.14 -14.29 76.99
N LEU A 119 42.06 -13.18 76.26
CA LEU A 119 41.61 -11.90 76.79
C LEU A 119 40.09 -11.89 76.98
N SER A 120 39.62 -10.94 77.80
CA SER A 120 38.19 -10.80 78.15
C SER A 120 37.41 -9.87 77.20
N ASN A 121 38.11 -9.12 76.35
CA ASN A 121 37.59 -8.22 75.34
C ASN A 121 38.59 -8.11 74.17
N ASN A 122 38.17 -7.45 73.10
CA ASN A 122 38.94 -7.21 71.88
C ASN A 122 39.56 -5.81 71.83
N HIS A 123 39.82 -5.18 72.98
CA HIS A 123 40.47 -3.87 73.01
C HIS A 123 41.97 -4.02 72.92
N THR A 124 42.61 -3.04 72.28
CA THR A 124 44.06 -2.93 72.21
C THR A 124 44.48 -1.47 72.41
N GLY A 125 45.75 -1.21 72.64
CA GLY A 125 46.28 0.15 72.55
C GLY A 125 47.53 0.40 73.37
N MET A 126 47.65 1.63 73.86
CA MET A 126 48.77 2.08 74.65
C MET A 126 48.29 2.55 76.02
N SER A 127 48.97 2.10 77.08
CA SER A 127 48.63 2.43 78.47
C SER A 127 49.82 3.03 79.21
N ILE A 128 49.53 3.91 80.17
CA ILE A 128 50.53 4.48 81.08
C ILE A 128 51.03 3.43 82.09
N ALA A 129 50.24 2.37 82.33
CA ALA A 129 50.58 1.30 83.26
C ALA A 129 51.44 0.18 82.64
N ALA A 130 51.44 0.06 81.30
CA ALA A 130 52.21 -0.94 80.58
C ALA A 130 53.70 -0.55 80.48
N SER A 131 54.58 -1.54 80.38
CA SER A 131 56.05 -1.33 80.45
C SER A 131 56.82 -1.82 79.23
N ASP A 132 56.23 -2.71 78.46
CA ASP A 132 56.74 -3.26 77.22
C ASP A 132 56.48 -2.29 76.04
N SER A 133 57.29 -2.39 74.99
CA SER A 133 57.16 -1.53 73.80
C SER A 133 56.51 -2.24 72.61
N SER A 134 56.33 -3.56 72.69
CA SER A 134 55.85 -4.39 71.60
C SER A 134 55.39 -5.75 72.12
N GLU A 135 54.28 -6.25 71.58
CA GLU A 135 53.72 -7.56 71.91
C GLU A 135 53.02 -8.19 70.69
N GLY A 136 52.69 -9.49 70.79
CA GLY A 136 52.28 -10.32 69.66
C GLY A 136 53.46 -10.99 68.93
N PRO A 137 53.22 -11.65 67.78
CA PRO A 137 51.91 -11.95 67.22
C PRO A 137 51.20 -13.09 67.96
N GLY A 138 49.88 -13.17 67.82
CA GLY A 138 49.08 -14.31 68.30
C GLY A 138 48.87 -14.28 69.81
N ALA A 139 49.20 -15.36 70.52
CA ALA A 139 48.86 -15.52 71.95
C ALA A 139 49.75 -14.73 72.93
N ASN A 140 50.74 -13.98 72.44
CA ASN A 140 51.72 -13.28 73.27
C ASN A 140 51.23 -11.85 73.58
N GLY A 141 51.16 -11.48 74.85
CA GLY A 141 50.81 -10.11 75.28
C GLY A 141 49.46 -10.02 76.00
N ASP A 142 49.12 -8.80 76.44
CA ASP A 142 47.84 -8.44 77.05
C ASP A 142 47.06 -7.39 76.24
N SER A 143 47.52 -7.10 75.02
CA SER A 143 46.98 -6.10 74.08
C SER A 143 47.23 -4.64 74.47
N PHE A 144 48.03 -4.35 75.51
CA PHE A 144 48.45 -2.99 75.84
C PHE A 144 49.96 -2.83 76.02
N VAL A 145 50.56 -1.96 75.20
CA VAL A 145 51.97 -1.55 75.35
C VAL A 145 52.14 -0.20 76.02
N SER A 146 53.35 0.13 76.45
CA SER A 146 53.67 1.38 77.14
C SER A 146 53.39 2.65 76.32
N SER A 147 52.88 3.67 76.99
CA SER A 147 52.76 5.04 76.46
C SER A 147 54.10 5.63 75.95
N ILE A 148 54.03 6.66 75.11
CA ILE A 148 55.21 7.39 74.62
C ILE A 148 55.27 8.77 75.30
N ASP A 149 56.43 9.17 75.80
CA ASP A 149 56.71 10.57 76.18
C ASP A 149 56.88 11.41 74.92
N VAL A 150 55.97 12.36 74.70
CA VAL A 150 55.94 13.19 73.49
C VAL A 150 56.09 14.67 73.82
N LYS A 151 56.67 15.44 72.90
CA LYS A 151 56.90 16.88 72.99
C LYS A 151 56.05 17.63 71.97
N ALA A 152 55.75 18.89 72.28
CA ALA A 152 55.08 19.78 71.35
C ALA A 152 55.82 19.87 70.00
N GLY A 153 55.07 19.73 68.91
CA GLY A 153 55.58 19.73 67.53
C GLY A 153 56.06 18.39 67.00
N GLU A 154 56.11 17.33 67.82
CA GLU A 154 56.39 15.98 67.33
C GLU A 154 55.19 15.41 66.57
N ARG A 155 55.46 14.71 65.47
CA ARG A 155 54.47 14.05 64.61
C ARG A 155 54.61 12.53 64.67
N TYR A 156 53.50 11.80 64.72
CA TYR A 156 53.45 10.35 64.75
C TYR A 156 52.42 9.82 63.77
N PHE A 157 52.69 8.66 63.18
CA PHE A 157 51.67 7.88 62.49
C PHE A 157 51.15 6.80 63.42
N ILE A 158 49.83 6.70 63.56
CA ILE A 158 49.17 5.54 64.17
C ILE A 158 48.48 4.78 63.05
N VAL A 159 48.86 3.52 62.88
CA VAL A 159 48.25 2.60 61.92
C VAL A 159 47.39 1.64 62.72
N ILE A 160 46.12 1.56 62.37
CA ILE A 160 45.20 0.55 62.88
C ILE A 160 45.03 -0.48 61.78
N ASP A 161 45.48 -1.70 62.00
CA ASP A 161 45.25 -2.80 61.08
C ASP A 161 44.16 -3.73 61.61
N ARG A 162 43.40 -4.31 60.68
CA ARG A 162 42.22 -5.13 61.00
C ARG A 162 42.35 -6.50 60.33
N PRO A 163 43.21 -7.39 60.86
CA PRO A 163 43.41 -8.73 60.32
C PRO A 163 42.14 -9.59 60.38
N ILE A 164 41.31 -9.43 61.42
CA ILE A 164 40.03 -10.13 61.56
C ILE A 164 38.94 -9.15 62.01
N GLY A 165 37.85 -9.06 61.24
CA GLY A 165 36.75 -8.15 61.50
C GLY A 165 36.90 -6.80 60.79
N SER A 166 35.80 -6.05 60.75
CA SER A 166 35.71 -4.80 59.98
C SER A 166 34.71 -3.81 60.59
N SER A 167 34.30 -4.05 61.84
CA SER A 167 33.39 -3.14 62.51
C SER A 167 34.04 -1.76 62.63
N ASN A 168 33.19 -0.76 62.79
CA ASN A 168 33.67 0.57 63.14
C ASN A 168 34.34 0.54 64.52
N PHE A 169 35.09 1.55 64.91
CA PHE A 169 35.79 1.57 66.20
C PHE A 169 35.82 2.98 66.79
N THR A 170 36.22 3.04 68.06
CA THR A 170 36.55 4.29 68.73
C THR A 170 38.02 4.29 69.14
N ILE A 171 38.66 5.46 69.03
CA ILE A 171 39.98 5.70 69.63
C ILE A 171 39.76 6.63 70.81
N ASP A 172 39.88 6.11 72.02
CA ASP A 172 39.80 6.91 73.24
C ASP A 172 41.20 7.34 73.64
N TRP A 173 41.50 8.64 73.59
CA TRP A 173 42.78 9.17 74.06
C TRP A 173 42.85 9.08 75.60
N THR A 174 43.73 8.21 76.12
CA THR A 174 43.91 7.97 77.56
C THR A 174 45.17 8.63 78.12
N GLY A 175 45.96 9.25 77.25
CA GLY A 175 47.17 9.98 77.58
C GLY A 175 46.94 11.41 78.08
N THR A 176 48.04 12.12 78.36
CA THR A 176 48.03 13.54 78.77
C THR A 176 48.52 14.49 77.67
N ALA A 177 48.93 13.97 76.51
CA ALA A 177 49.26 14.79 75.36
C ALA A 177 47.98 15.42 74.76
N GLU A 178 48.08 16.65 74.27
CA GLU A 178 46.97 17.35 73.63
C GLU A 178 47.22 17.56 72.13
N PHE A 179 46.15 17.58 71.34
CA PHE A 179 46.17 17.74 69.89
C PHE A 179 45.63 19.10 69.45
N ASN A 180 45.85 19.45 68.19
CA ASN A 180 45.36 20.70 67.60
C ASN A 180 43.84 20.65 67.40
N ASP A 181 43.13 21.70 67.80
CA ASP A 181 41.66 21.74 67.71
C ASP A 181 41.19 21.83 66.25
N ALA A 182 40.08 21.16 65.93
CA ALA A 182 39.41 21.32 64.64
C ALA A 182 38.78 22.72 64.51
N PRO A 183 38.61 23.25 63.28
CA PRO A 183 37.74 24.40 63.04
C PRO A 183 36.31 24.16 63.55
N GLU A 184 35.59 25.24 63.84
CA GLU A 184 34.19 25.20 64.27
C GLU A 184 33.25 25.51 63.09
N VAL A 185 32.10 24.83 63.01
CA VAL A 185 31.03 25.19 62.05
C VAL A 185 30.11 26.21 62.69
N LYS A 186 30.13 27.47 62.23
CA LYS A 186 29.36 28.57 62.84
C LYS A 186 28.11 28.90 62.03
N ILE A 187 26.95 28.43 62.47
CA ILE A 187 25.66 28.73 61.85
C ILE A 187 24.94 29.79 62.69
N PRO A 188 24.75 31.03 62.19
CA PRO A 188 23.99 32.06 62.91
C PRO A 188 22.54 31.62 63.17
N SER A 189 21.96 32.01 64.31
CA SER A 189 20.57 31.67 64.64
C SER A 189 19.60 32.21 63.57
N GLY A 190 18.76 31.33 63.04
CA GLY A 190 17.80 31.65 61.98
C GLY A 190 18.33 31.47 60.54
N SER A 191 19.61 31.17 60.37
CA SER A 191 20.18 30.78 59.08
C SER A 191 19.98 29.28 58.81
N THR A 192 19.77 28.93 57.55
CA THR A 192 19.85 27.54 57.06
C THR A 192 21.05 27.40 56.13
N ILE A 193 21.61 26.19 56.09
CA ILE A 193 22.66 25.79 55.13
C ILE A 193 22.11 24.94 54.00
N ASP A 194 20.87 24.46 54.10
CA ASP A 194 20.20 23.80 52.98
C ASP A 194 19.94 24.82 51.87
N LEU A 195 20.25 24.44 50.63
CA LEU A 195 20.07 25.30 49.46
C LEU A 195 18.85 24.82 48.67
N GLU A 196 17.96 25.76 48.38
CA GLU A 196 16.79 25.53 47.53
C GLU A 196 16.91 26.35 46.24
N GLU A 197 16.73 25.71 45.09
CA GLU A 197 16.70 26.35 43.78
C GLU A 197 15.48 25.86 42.98
N CYS A 198 15.07 26.63 41.99
CA CYS A 198 13.91 26.31 41.15
C CYS A 198 14.34 25.58 39.88
N ASP A 199 13.54 24.60 39.45
CA ASP A 199 13.62 24.05 38.10
C ASP A 199 13.06 25.04 37.08
N ASN A 200 13.94 25.95 36.64
CA ASN A 200 13.61 27.09 35.80
C ASN A 200 14.30 27.07 34.42
N LYS A 201 14.87 25.93 34.05
CA LYS A 201 15.48 25.72 32.73
C LYS A 201 14.81 24.53 32.06
N ALA A 202 14.52 24.65 30.77
CA ALA A 202 14.00 23.52 30.02
C ALA A 202 15.04 22.37 29.99
N PRO A 203 14.64 21.10 30.21
CA PRO A 203 13.26 20.65 30.50
C PRO A 203 12.82 20.95 31.96
N PHE A 204 11.65 21.60 32.11
CA PHE A 204 11.16 22.18 33.38
C PHE A 204 10.58 21.17 34.39
N ASP A 205 10.88 19.89 34.22
CA ASP A 205 10.38 18.77 35.02
C ASP A 205 11.44 17.71 35.31
N ASP A 206 12.72 18.02 35.07
CA ASP A 206 13.83 17.11 35.32
C ASP A 206 14.38 17.20 36.75
N LEU A 207 13.96 18.21 37.52
CA LEU A 207 14.42 18.50 38.88
C LEU A 207 15.93 18.72 38.95
N ILE A 208 16.51 19.33 37.91
CA ILE A 208 17.92 19.71 37.84
C ILE A 208 18.04 21.23 37.93
N ALA A 209 18.91 21.72 38.82
CA ALA A 209 19.21 23.12 38.98
C ALA A 209 20.72 23.35 39.19
N VAL A 210 21.13 24.60 38.99
CA VAL A 210 22.50 25.05 39.26
C VAL A 210 22.54 25.71 40.63
N PHE A 211 23.36 25.18 41.54
CA PHE A 211 23.54 25.65 42.89
C PHE A 211 24.88 26.38 43.06
N ASP A 212 24.87 27.49 43.78
CA ASP A 212 26.08 28.12 44.30
C ASP A 212 26.30 27.66 45.75
N LEU A 213 27.13 26.64 45.92
CA LEU A 213 27.51 26.08 47.22
C LEU A 213 28.29 27.09 48.06
N THR A 214 28.98 28.05 47.44
CA THR A 214 29.77 29.07 48.16
C THR A 214 28.90 30.04 48.94
N LYS A 215 27.57 30.05 48.71
CA LYS A 215 26.59 30.69 49.61
C LYS A 215 26.75 30.22 51.05
N ASN A 216 27.19 28.99 51.29
CA ASN A 216 27.44 28.46 52.64
C ASN A 216 28.79 28.86 53.23
N ASN A 217 29.66 29.60 52.54
CA ASN A 217 30.96 30.02 53.08
C ASN A 217 30.85 30.89 54.35
N PHE A 218 29.67 31.46 54.65
CA PHE A 218 29.44 32.18 55.91
C PHE A 218 29.70 31.32 57.16
N VAL A 219 29.65 29.97 57.04
CA VAL A 219 29.89 29.06 58.16
C VAL A 219 31.31 29.14 58.73
N LEU A 220 32.26 29.72 57.97
CA LEU A 220 33.62 30.01 58.45
C LEU A 220 33.64 31.06 59.57
N GLY A 221 32.66 31.97 59.61
CA GLY A 221 32.62 33.10 60.54
C GLY A 221 33.91 33.93 60.46
N ASN A 222 34.52 34.21 61.62
CA ASN A 222 35.76 35.00 61.75
C ASN A 222 37.03 34.14 61.95
N GLN A 223 36.99 32.85 61.56
CA GLN A 223 38.14 31.95 61.74
C GLN A 223 39.25 32.29 60.73
N ASN A 224 40.47 32.52 61.22
CA ASN A 224 41.64 32.77 60.37
C ASN A 224 42.31 31.46 59.98
N ASN A 225 42.92 31.43 58.79
CA ASN A 225 43.65 30.26 58.26
C ASN A 225 42.78 29.01 58.11
N VAL A 226 41.48 29.16 57.83
CA VAL A 226 40.57 28.04 57.54
C VAL A 226 40.09 28.14 56.09
N GLY A 227 40.35 27.09 55.31
CA GLY A 227 39.79 26.91 53.98
C GLY A 227 38.51 26.08 54.03
N ILE A 228 37.62 26.28 53.05
CA ILE A 228 36.43 25.44 52.85
C ILE A 228 36.46 24.78 51.47
N SER A 229 36.19 23.48 51.44
CA SER A 229 36.00 22.70 50.21
C SER A 229 34.73 21.86 50.30
N TYR A 230 34.14 21.54 49.15
CA TYR A 230 32.87 20.82 49.05
C TYR A 230 33.08 19.48 48.35
N TYR A 231 32.31 18.46 48.74
CA TYR A 231 32.42 17.09 48.24
C TYR A 231 31.03 16.45 48.10
N GLU A 232 30.89 15.53 47.15
CA GLU A 232 29.65 14.80 46.93
C GLU A 232 29.44 13.63 47.92
N ASN A 233 30.50 13.17 48.60
CA ASN A 233 30.43 12.08 49.58
C ASN A 233 31.31 12.34 50.82
N ASN A 234 30.98 11.64 51.91
CA ASN A 234 31.61 11.84 53.21
C ASN A 234 33.06 11.34 53.26
N THR A 235 33.39 10.25 52.57
CA THR A 235 34.75 9.66 52.58
C THR A 235 35.75 10.61 51.93
N ASP A 236 35.40 11.16 50.77
CA ASP A 236 36.18 12.17 50.06
C ASP A 236 36.36 13.45 50.89
N ALA A 237 35.31 13.87 51.62
CA ALA A 237 35.39 15.01 52.54
C ALA A 237 36.32 14.76 53.74
N ASN A 238 36.35 13.55 54.31
CA ASN A 238 37.23 13.22 55.44
C ASN A 238 38.70 13.07 55.01
N THR A 239 38.94 12.53 53.82
CA THR A 239 40.29 12.31 53.26
C THR A 239 40.82 13.51 52.46
N GLY A 240 39.96 14.50 52.17
CA GLY A 240 40.33 15.69 51.42
C GLY A 240 40.50 15.48 49.91
N VAL A 241 40.08 14.35 49.35
CA VAL A 241 40.26 14.01 47.92
C VAL A 241 39.04 14.34 47.07
N ASN A 242 39.24 14.56 45.77
CA ASN A 242 38.16 14.84 44.81
C ASN A 242 37.19 15.99 45.22
N PRO A 243 37.69 17.17 45.64
CA PRO A 243 36.79 18.29 45.91
C PRO A 243 36.03 18.72 44.65
N ILE A 244 34.79 19.18 44.83
CA ILE A 244 33.97 19.81 43.79
C ILE A 244 34.73 21.03 43.27
N SER A 245 35.12 20.98 41.99
CA SER A 245 36.01 21.98 41.37
C SER A 245 35.32 23.30 41.07
N THR A 246 34.00 23.30 40.85
CA THR A 246 33.19 24.48 40.53
C THR A 246 32.03 24.64 41.52
N PRO A 247 32.31 24.99 42.79
CA PRO A 247 31.29 25.05 43.83
C PRO A 247 30.27 26.18 43.61
N ASN A 248 30.57 27.19 42.81
CA ASN A 248 29.65 28.30 42.51
C ASN A 248 28.61 27.99 41.42
N SER A 249 28.71 26.83 40.76
CA SER A 249 27.82 26.43 39.66
C SER A 249 27.61 24.91 39.64
N PHE A 250 27.48 24.32 40.82
CA PHE A 250 27.30 22.87 40.97
C PHE A 250 25.94 22.44 40.43
N VAL A 251 25.87 21.35 39.67
CA VAL A 251 24.62 20.82 39.14
C VAL A 251 24.28 19.55 39.91
N ASN A 252 23.05 19.48 40.44
CA ASN A 252 22.64 18.31 41.20
C ASN A 252 22.45 17.08 40.29
N SER A 253 22.73 15.90 40.82
CA SER A 253 22.52 14.60 40.19
C SER A 253 21.27 13.88 40.72
N SER A 254 20.68 14.38 41.80
CA SER A 254 19.44 13.88 42.41
C SER A 254 18.73 14.99 43.20
N ASN A 255 17.48 14.76 43.58
CA ASN A 255 16.68 15.70 44.38
C ASN A 255 15.97 14.89 45.49
N ASN A 256 16.27 15.01 46.79
CA ASN A 256 17.22 15.85 47.53
C ASN A 256 18.66 15.27 47.52
N GLN A 257 19.67 16.06 47.15
CA GLN A 257 21.09 15.63 47.16
C GLN A 257 21.84 16.17 48.38
N LYS A 258 22.63 15.34 49.06
CA LYS A 258 23.51 15.79 50.16
C LYS A 258 24.88 16.23 49.63
N ILE A 259 25.42 17.31 50.19
CA ILE A 259 26.77 17.83 49.95
C ILE A 259 27.51 17.95 51.28
N TYR A 260 28.80 17.61 51.27
CA TYR A 260 29.68 17.66 52.44
C TYR A 260 30.65 18.84 52.33
N ALA A 261 30.72 19.68 53.36
CA ALA A 261 31.66 20.79 53.46
C ALA A 261 32.76 20.44 54.46
N ARG A 262 34.02 20.46 54.01
CA ARG A 262 35.22 20.29 54.84
C ARG A 262 35.80 21.66 55.15
N LEU A 263 35.87 22.00 56.43
CA LEU A 263 36.59 23.18 56.92
C LEU A 263 37.95 22.71 57.43
N GLU A 264 39.04 23.18 56.83
CA GLU A 264 40.40 22.75 57.15
C GLU A 264 41.27 23.93 57.54
N ASN A 265 41.96 23.82 58.68
CA ASN A 265 42.97 24.77 59.10
C ASN A 265 44.25 24.57 58.27
N THR A 266 44.63 25.60 57.50
CA THR A 266 45.75 25.53 56.55
C THR A 266 47.13 25.50 57.20
N ILE A 267 47.21 25.68 58.53
CA ILE A 267 48.46 25.60 59.31
C ILE A 267 48.60 24.24 59.96
N THR A 268 47.55 23.74 60.63
CA THR A 268 47.62 22.49 61.41
C THR A 268 47.16 21.26 60.64
N GLY A 269 46.47 21.44 59.51
CA GLY A 269 45.78 20.36 58.79
C GLY A 269 44.51 19.87 59.48
N CYS A 270 44.15 20.45 60.63
CA CYS A 270 42.97 20.01 61.37
C CYS A 270 41.69 20.37 60.64
N TYR A 271 40.71 19.47 60.61
CA TYR A 271 39.50 19.67 59.85
C TYR A 271 38.23 19.23 60.58
N VAL A 272 37.09 19.75 60.13
CA VAL A 272 35.75 19.29 60.48
C VAL A 272 34.92 19.13 59.21
N VAL A 273 34.09 18.09 59.15
CA VAL A 273 33.15 17.86 58.04
C VAL A 273 31.72 18.11 58.51
N SER A 274 30.99 18.93 57.75
CA SER A 274 29.55 19.15 57.91
C SER A 274 28.81 18.76 56.64
N SER A 275 27.48 18.63 56.68
CA SER A 275 26.68 18.31 55.50
C SER A 275 25.40 19.13 55.44
N PHE A 276 24.90 19.38 54.22
CA PHE A 276 23.65 20.08 53.92
C PHE A 276 22.96 19.46 52.70
N SER A 277 21.69 19.79 52.48
CA SER A 277 20.87 19.27 51.38
C SER A 277 20.65 20.32 50.29
N LEU A 278 20.71 19.87 49.04
CA LEU A 278 20.24 20.58 47.85
C LEU A 278 18.83 20.10 47.52
N LYS A 279 17.91 21.03 47.31
CA LYS A 279 16.53 20.74 46.97
C LYS A 279 16.08 21.57 45.78
N VAL A 280 15.59 20.90 44.76
CA VAL A 280 15.01 21.52 43.57
C VAL A 280 13.50 21.56 43.73
N LEU A 281 12.92 22.75 43.63
CA LEU A 281 11.47 22.98 43.67
C LEU A 281 10.91 22.92 42.25
N ASN A 282 9.79 22.23 42.08
CA ASN A 282 9.16 22.05 40.78
C ASN A 282 8.46 23.34 40.31
N GLY A 283 8.73 23.74 39.07
CA GLY A 283 8.08 24.87 38.41
C GLY A 283 6.83 24.48 37.63
N ALA A 284 6.33 25.42 36.83
CA ALA A 284 5.32 25.10 35.82
C ALA A 284 6.00 24.44 34.62
N ASN A 285 5.54 23.26 34.22
CA ASN A 285 6.02 22.61 33.00
C ASN A 285 5.38 23.29 31.78
N ILE A 286 6.18 24.10 31.07
CA ILE A 286 5.71 25.00 30.01
C ILE A 286 6.47 24.78 28.70
N GLN A 287 5.84 25.19 27.60
CA GLN A 287 6.38 25.12 26.25
C GLN A 287 6.17 26.43 25.48
N GLU A 288 6.83 26.58 24.33
CA GLU A 288 6.53 27.67 23.41
C GLU A 288 5.15 27.47 22.78
N ALA A 289 4.42 28.56 22.56
CA ALA A 289 3.07 28.51 21.99
C ALA A 289 2.81 29.66 21.00
N SER A 290 1.82 29.50 20.14
CA SER A 290 1.39 30.54 19.19
C SER A 290 -0.10 30.81 19.34
N LEU A 291 -0.46 32.09 19.45
CA LEU A 291 -1.84 32.57 19.43
C LEU A 291 -2.13 33.18 18.06
N GLU A 292 -2.93 32.49 17.25
CA GLU A 292 -3.34 32.93 15.91
C GLU A 292 -4.71 33.61 15.98
N VAL A 293 -4.86 34.83 15.44
CA VAL A 293 -6.15 35.54 15.36
C VAL A 293 -6.34 36.15 13.98
N CYS A 294 -7.56 36.07 13.46
CA CYS A 294 -7.91 36.61 12.14
C CYS A 294 -7.83 38.13 12.08
N ASP A 295 -7.09 38.63 11.09
CA ASP A 295 -6.97 40.03 10.74
C ASP A 295 -8.03 40.42 9.71
N GLN A 296 -8.99 41.26 10.14
CA GLN A 296 -10.19 41.56 9.38
C GLN A 296 -9.97 42.63 8.30
N ASP A 297 -9.14 43.63 8.56
CA ASP A 297 -8.78 44.70 7.62
C ASP A 297 -7.47 44.42 6.87
N ASN A 298 -6.74 43.37 7.25
CA ASN A 298 -5.49 42.94 6.63
C ASN A 298 -4.38 43.99 6.75
N ASP A 299 -4.35 44.76 7.82
CA ASP A 299 -3.30 45.75 8.09
C ASP A 299 -2.10 45.14 8.85
N GLY A 300 -2.23 43.90 9.35
CA GLY A 300 -1.27 43.14 10.11
C GLY A 300 -1.29 43.42 11.61
N PHE A 301 -2.33 44.07 12.13
CA PHE A 301 -2.51 44.42 13.54
C PHE A 301 -3.85 43.91 14.10
N VAL A 302 -3.79 43.12 15.18
CA VAL A 302 -4.97 42.50 15.79
C VAL A 302 -4.94 42.65 17.31
N ASN A 303 -6.10 42.81 17.93
CA ASN A 303 -6.24 42.79 19.39
C ASN A 303 -6.36 41.35 19.92
N PHE A 304 -5.27 40.83 20.46
CA PHE A 304 -5.18 39.51 21.05
C PHE A 304 -5.77 39.49 22.47
N SER A 305 -6.46 38.39 22.82
CA SER A 305 -6.79 38.04 24.22
C SER A 305 -5.74 37.05 24.71
N LEU A 306 -4.74 37.55 25.44
CA LEU A 306 -3.57 36.74 25.82
C LEU A 306 -3.94 35.55 26.71
N ASN A 307 -4.99 35.65 27.53
CA ASN A 307 -5.47 34.56 28.38
C ASN A 307 -5.92 33.33 27.58
N ASP A 308 -6.26 33.49 26.29
CA ASP A 308 -6.72 32.41 25.44
C ASP A 308 -5.61 31.37 25.17
N ILE A 309 -4.33 31.75 25.33
CA ILE A 309 -3.17 30.85 25.14
C ILE A 309 -2.71 30.16 26.43
N ASN A 310 -3.25 30.52 27.61
CA ASN A 310 -2.79 30.01 28.92
C ASN A 310 -2.72 28.47 28.97
N ALA A 311 -3.75 27.79 28.46
CA ALA A 311 -3.81 26.33 28.44
C ALA A 311 -2.76 25.71 27.50
N THR A 312 -2.49 26.35 26.36
CA THR A 312 -1.54 25.85 25.35
C THR A 312 -0.08 26.00 25.79
N VAL A 313 0.21 27.00 26.62
CA VAL A 313 1.54 27.23 27.21
C VAL A 313 1.92 26.10 28.19
N LEU A 314 0.96 25.50 28.88
CA LEU A 314 1.20 24.41 29.82
C LEU A 314 1.36 23.08 29.06
N VAL A 315 2.43 22.34 29.36
CA VAL A 315 2.59 20.94 28.92
C VAL A 315 1.75 20.02 29.81
N SER A 316 1.67 20.34 31.10
CA SER A 316 0.85 19.65 32.09
C SER A 316 0.37 20.60 33.19
N GLY A 317 -0.69 20.22 33.89
CA GLY A 317 -1.32 21.04 34.93
C GLY A 317 -2.52 21.86 34.43
N SER A 318 -3.28 22.43 35.36
CA SER A 318 -4.44 23.28 35.03
C SER A 318 -4.04 24.75 35.07
N PRO A 319 -4.47 25.59 34.10
CA PRO A 319 -4.28 27.04 34.17
C PRO A 319 -4.83 27.68 35.46
N SER A 320 -5.76 27.02 36.15
CA SER A 320 -6.27 27.48 37.46
C SER A 320 -5.21 27.51 38.55
N ASP A 321 -4.12 26.74 38.41
CA ASP A 321 -3.13 26.51 39.47
C ASP A 321 -1.98 27.53 39.39
N TYR A 322 -1.96 28.32 38.31
CA TYR A 322 -0.90 29.26 37.99
C TYR A 322 -1.41 30.68 37.79
N ASN A 323 -0.53 31.65 38.03
CA ASN A 323 -0.67 33.04 37.62
C ASN A 323 0.13 33.26 36.33
N PHE A 324 -0.52 33.85 35.32
CA PHE A 324 0.10 34.16 34.03
C PHE A 324 0.31 35.67 33.91
N SER A 325 1.52 36.10 33.56
CA SER A 325 1.80 37.46 33.12
C SER A 325 2.58 37.46 31.81
N TYR A 326 2.27 38.43 30.96
CA TYR A 326 2.83 38.53 29.60
C TYR A 326 3.69 39.77 29.47
N HIS A 327 4.80 39.70 28.74
CA HIS A 327 5.84 40.73 28.72
C HIS A 327 6.47 40.87 27.35
N LEU A 328 6.95 42.06 26.99
CA LEU A 328 7.62 42.28 25.70
C LEU A 328 9.04 41.73 25.68
N THR A 329 9.70 41.66 26.83
CA THR A 329 11.08 41.22 26.94
C THR A 329 11.21 40.11 27.98
N GLU A 330 12.21 39.26 27.80
CA GLU A 330 12.53 38.21 28.76
C GLU A 330 12.96 38.78 30.12
N VAL A 331 13.62 39.95 30.13
CA VAL A 331 14.06 40.62 31.37
C VAL A 331 12.85 41.12 32.17
N ASP A 332 11.89 41.75 31.50
CA ASP A 332 10.63 42.18 32.12
C ASP A 332 9.88 40.96 32.69
N ALA A 333 9.85 39.84 31.96
CA ALA A 333 9.28 38.58 32.44
C ALA A 333 10.02 38.03 33.67
N ARG A 334 11.36 38.00 33.69
CA ARG A 334 12.15 37.54 34.84
C ARG A 334 11.92 38.39 36.10
N ASN A 335 11.82 39.70 35.94
CA ASN A 335 11.60 40.63 37.05
C ASN A 335 10.11 40.82 37.39
N ASN A 336 9.20 40.23 36.61
CA ASN A 336 7.76 40.44 36.68
C ASN A 336 7.36 41.94 36.62
N GLU A 337 8.02 42.69 35.73
CA GLU A 337 7.81 44.12 35.53
C GLU A 337 7.06 44.39 34.22
N ARG A 338 6.34 45.51 34.10
CA ARG A 338 5.73 45.98 32.83
C ARG A 338 4.81 44.95 32.12
N SER A 339 4.04 44.19 32.90
CA SER A 339 3.10 43.21 32.36
C SER A 339 2.12 43.83 31.36
N LEU A 340 1.91 43.15 30.24
CA LEU A 340 0.93 43.48 29.20
C LEU A 340 -0.50 43.25 29.72
N ARG A 341 -1.43 44.08 29.23
CA ARG A 341 -2.87 43.88 29.47
C ARG A 341 -3.35 42.69 28.65
N ASN A 342 -4.36 41.97 29.14
CA ASN A 342 -4.94 40.83 28.43
C ASN A 342 -5.38 41.16 27.00
N ARG A 343 -5.96 42.36 26.79
CA ARG A 343 -6.27 42.89 25.46
C ARG A 343 -5.06 43.63 24.94
N TYR A 344 -4.28 42.98 24.10
CA TYR A 344 -3.01 43.50 23.58
C TYR A 344 -3.02 43.53 22.06
N THR A 345 -2.70 44.69 21.48
CA THR A 345 -2.47 44.82 20.04
C THR A 345 -0.98 44.69 19.76
N ASN A 346 -0.62 43.84 18.80
CA ASN A 346 0.77 43.68 18.38
C ASN A 346 1.36 45.01 17.87
N ALA A 347 2.65 45.22 18.11
CA ALA A 347 3.41 46.39 17.64
C ALA A 347 4.19 46.08 16.35
N THR A 348 4.42 44.81 16.04
CA THR A 348 5.08 44.35 14.82
C THR A 348 4.05 43.75 13.88
N GLN A 349 4.02 44.22 12.64
CA GLN A 349 3.07 43.77 11.63
C GLN A 349 3.19 42.24 11.39
N ASN A 350 2.05 41.57 11.29
CA ASN A 350 1.89 40.13 11.00
C ASN A 350 2.28 39.15 12.12
N GLU A 351 3.42 39.34 12.77
CA GLU A 351 3.91 38.45 13.82
C GLU A 351 4.70 39.23 14.88
N GLN A 352 4.46 38.93 16.16
CA GLN A 352 5.24 39.44 17.28
C GLN A 352 5.52 38.36 18.33
N GLU A 353 6.79 38.25 18.75
CA GLU A 353 7.19 37.43 19.89
C GLU A 353 7.03 38.22 21.20
N ILE A 354 6.44 37.59 22.21
CA ILE A 354 6.35 38.06 23.60
C ILE A 354 6.75 36.92 24.55
N TYR A 355 6.87 37.22 25.84
CA TYR A 355 7.25 36.26 26.88
C TYR A 355 6.10 36.05 27.86
N VAL A 356 5.84 34.80 28.23
CA VAL A 356 4.89 34.44 29.28
C VAL A 356 5.66 33.99 30.51
N ARG A 357 5.36 34.58 31.66
CA ARG A 357 5.79 34.11 32.99
C ARG A 357 4.64 33.33 33.61
N VAL A 358 4.93 32.10 34.02
CA VAL A 358 3.97 31.21 34.69
C VAL A 358 4.46 30.92 36.10
N GLU A 359 3.69 31.37 37.09
CA GLU A 359 4.03 31.27 38.51
C GLU A 359 3.03 30.39 39.24
N ASN A 360 3.51 29.46 40.07
CA ASN A 360 2.63 28.59 40.85
C ASN A 360 1.94 29.39 41.97
N LYS A 361 0.62 29.29 42.10
CA LYS A 361 -0.14 30.02 43.13
C LYS A 361 0.21 29.59 44.57
N THR A 362 0.64 28.34 44.75
CA THR A 362 1.01 27.78 46.04
C THR A 362 2.50 27.97 46.36
N ASN A 363 3.32 28.28 45.35
CA ASN A 363 4.75 28.51 45.49
C ASN A 363 5.22 29.61 44.52
N SER A 364 5.11 30.86 44.96
CA SER A 364 5.51 32.03 44.18
C SER A 364 7.03 32.16 43.98
N PHE A 365 7.83 31.34 44.68
CA PHE A 365 9.29 31.35 44.52
C PHE A 365 9.71 30.74 43.17
N CYS A 366 8.91 29.82 42.61
CA CYS A 366 9.22 29.16 41.34
C CYS A 366 8.33 29.69 40.20
N SER A 367 8.97 30.34 39.22
CA SER A 367 8.29 30.78 38.00
C SER A 367 9.11 30.45 36.76
N ASN A 368 8.45 29.91 35.75
CA ASN A 368 9.07 29.54 34.48
C ASN A 368 8.64 30.50 33.38
N ILE A 369 9.54 30.73 32.42
CA ILE A 369 9.34 31.68 31.33
C ILE A 369 9.45 30.96 30.00
N SER A 370 8.50 31.24 29.10
CA SER A 370 8.50 30.72 27.74
C SER A 370 8.13 31.82 26.74
N LYS A 371 8.33 31.53 25.46
CA LYS A 371 7.98 32.42 24.36
C LYS A 371 6.56 32.15 23.88
N VAL A 372 5.85 33.21 23.54
CA VAL A 372 4.56 33.18 22.87
C VAL A 372 4.62 34.00 21.60
N LYS A 373 4.21 33.43 20.48
CA LYS A 373 4.07 34.15 19.22
C LYS A 373 2.63 34.61 19.03
N LEU A 374 2.45 35.90 18.82
CA LEU A 374 1.20 36.51 18.38
C LEU A 374 1.23 36.57 16.86
N VAL A 375 0.32 35.85 16.20
CA VAL A 375 0.30 35.72 14.74
C VAL A 375 -1.03 36.24 14.22
N THR A 376 -0.99 37.21 13.32
CA THR A 376 -2.19 37.69 12.64
C THR A 376 -2.40 36.88 11.37
N VAL A 377 -3.61 36.36 11.17
CA VAL A 377 -3.95 35.55 10.00
C VAL A 377 -4.78 36.40 9.03
N PRO A 378 -4.28 36.75 7.84
CA PRO A 378 -5.01 37.62 6.92
C PRO A 378 -6.27 36.94 6.39
N THR A 379 -7.36 37.71 6.32
CA THR A 379 -8.59 37.30 5.64
C THR A 379 -8.43 37.28 4.11
N PRO A 380 -9.19 36.43 3.39
CA PRO A 380 -9.15 36.36 1.93
C PRO A 380 -9.31 37.73 1.24
N LYS A 381 -8.49 37.98 0.22
CA LYS A 381 -8.56 39.23 -0.56
C LYS A 381 -9.59 39.09 -1.68
N LEU A 382 -10.62 39.90 -1.64
CA LEU A 382 -11.78 39.79 -2.53
C LEU A 382 -11.78 40.87 -3.63
N SER A 383 -12.35 40.55 -4.78
CA SER A 383 -12.61 41.51 -5.86
C SER A 383 -13.71 42.53 -5.51
N ASN A 384 -13.69 43.69 -6.16
CA ASN A 384 -14.62 44.79 -5.87
C ASN A 384 -16.06 44.53 -6.36
N ILE A 385 -16.24 43.90 -7.52
CA ILE A 385 -17.55 43.62 -8.12
C ILE A 385 -17.60 42.14 -8.53
N VAL A 386 -18.65 41.44 -8.10
CA VAL A 386 -18.93 40.05 -8.49
C VAL A 386 -20.37 39.99 -8.96
N GLU A 387 -20.53 39.81 -10.28
CA GLU A 387 -21.82 39.74 -10.93
C GLU A 387 -21.87 38.50 -11.83
N LEU A 388 -23.00 37.79 -11.77
CA LEU A 388 -23.36 36.72 -12.69
C LEU A 388 -24.59 37.16 -13.47
N VAL A 389 -24.54 37.00 -14.79
CA VAL A 389 -25.63 37.35 -15.71
C VAL A 389 -26.10 36.07 -16.36
N GLN A 390 -27.40 35.75 -16.29
CA GLN A 390 -27.98 34.55 -16.90
C GLN A 390 -29.19 34.88 -17.79
N CYS A 391 -29.42 34.08 -18.83
CA CYS A 391 -30.59 34.27 -19.70
C CYS A 391 -31.87 33.87 -19.00
N ASP A 392 -32.94 34.58 -19.35
CA ASP A 392 -34.31 34.15 -19.12
C ASP A 392 -34.87 33.43 -20.35
N ASP A 393 -35.58 32.33 -20.13
CA ASP A 393 -36.24 31.54 -21.17
C ASP A 393 -37.74 31.85 -21.33
N ASP A 394 -38.40 32.45 -20.33
CA ASP A 394 -39.84 32.74 -20.37
C ASP A 394 -40.23 34.18 -19.96
N ILE A 395 -39.23 35.03 -19.69
CA ILE A 395 -39.36 36.47 -19.42
C ILE A 395 -39.97 36.75 -18.03
N ASP A 396 -39.97 35.80 -17.11
CA ASP A 396 -40.42 35.99 -15.71
C ASP A 396 -39.32 36.55 -14.76
N ALA A 397 -38.12 36.75 -15.29
CA ALA A 397 -36.87 37.12 -14.66
C ALA A 397 -36.39 36.14 -13.56
N ILE A 398 -36.77 34.87 -13.67
CA ILE A 398 -36.39 33.75 -12.82
C ILE A 398 -35.71 32.67 -13.67
N THR A 399 -34.44 32.41 -13.40
CA THR A 399 -33.62 31.46 -14.14
C THR A 399 -32.69 30.67 -13.21
N PHE A 400 -31.94 29.71 -13.77
CA PHE A 400 -30.91 28.97 -13.05
C PHE A 400 -29.54 29.63 -13.22
N PHE A 401 -28.78 29.71 -12.13
CA PHE A 401 -27.43 30.24 -12.09
C PHE A 401 -26.42 29.16 -11.70
N ASN A 402 -25.33 29.08 -12.47
CA ASN A 402 -24.14 28.36 -12.06
C ASN A 402 -23.25 29.28 -11.19
N LEU A 403 -23.37 29.11 -9.87
CA LEU A 403 -22.63 29.89 -8.88
C LEU A 403 -21.12 29.57 -8.85
N GLU A 404 -20.70 28.45 -9.43
CA GLU A 404 -19.29 28.09 -9.51
C GLU A 404 -18.46 29.10 -10.30
N GLU A 405 -19.07 29.75 -11.30
CA GLU A 405 -18.45 30.83 -12.06
C GLU A 405 -18.08 32.05 -11.21
N ALA A 406 -18.81 32.28 -10.11
CA ALA A 406 -18.49 33.40 -9.22
C ALA A 406 -17.17 33.16 -8.49
N LYS A 407 -16.72 31.92 -8.29
CA LYS A 407 -15.52 31.62 -7.48
C LYS A 407 -14.27 32.33 -8.00
N SER A 408 -14.01 32.24 -9.31
CA SER A 408 -12.86 32.89 -9.95
C SER A 408 -12.99 34.42 -10.01
N LYS A 409 -14.22 34.94 -10.08
CA LYS A 409 -14.53 36.38 -10.01
C LYS A 409 -14.36 36.94 -8.60
N ILE A 410 -14.67 36.16 -7.56
CA ILE A 410 -14.58 36.55 -6.15
C ILE A 410 -13.13 36.69 -5.68
N SER A 411 -12.30 35.70 -6.00
CA SER A 411 -10.92 35.61 -5.51
C SER A 411 -9.99 34.99 -6.54
N THR A 412 -8.82 35.61 -6.72
CA THR A 412 -7.74 35.03 -7.54
C THR A 412 -7.14 33.77 -6.90
N ASN A 413 -7.35 33.56 -5.60
CA ASN A 413 -6.88 32.41 -4.82
C ASN A 413 -7.99 31.38 -4.52
N HIS A 414 -9.12 31.44 -5.24
CA HIS A 414 -10.30 30.60 -5.03
C HIS A 414 -10.05 29.08 -4.98
N LYS A 415 -8.94 28.59 -5.56
CA LYS A 415 -8.57 27.15 -5.51
C LYS A 415 -8.09 26.70 -4.12
N ASN A 416 -7.58 27.62 -3.31
CA ASN A 416 -7.07 27.36 -1.96
C ASN A 416 -8.01 27.85 -0.86
N GLU A 417 -9.21 28.29 -1.24
CA GLU A 417 -10.21 28.89 -0.36
C GLU A 417 -11.49 28.08 -0.40
N ARG A 418 -12.14 27.95 0.75
CA ARG A 418 -13.47 27.34 0.85
C ARG A 418 -14.51 28.42 0.56
N ILE A 419 -15.14 28.35 -0.61
CA ILE A 419 -16.17 29.30 -1.06
C ILE A 419 -17.54 28.63 -0.98
N THR A 420 -18.43 29.20 -0.17
CA THR A 420 -19.79 28.69 0.08
C THR A 420 -20.82 29.80 -0.13
N PHE A 421 -22.02 29.47 -0.61
CA PHE A 421 -23.05 30.43 -1.03
C PHE A 421 -24.31 30.35 -0.16
N TYR A 422 -25.00 31.48 0.03
CA TYR A 422 -26.14 31.65 0.93
C TYR A 422 -27.17 32.64 0.38
N GLU A 423 -28.44 32.40 0.67
CA GLU A 423 -29.55 33.32 0.33
C GLU A 423 -29.66 34.53 1.28
N SER A 424 -28.85 34.62 2.35
CA SER A 424 -28.85 35.78 3.25
C SER A 424 -27.47 36.04 3.87
N LEU A 425 -27.20 37.31 4.20
CA LEU A 425 -25.98 37.72 4.92
C LEU A 425 -25.87 37.01 6.28
N VAL A 426 -26.99 36.89 7.01
CA VAL A 426 -27.03 36.25 8.34
C VAL A 426 -26.65 34.77 8.25
N ASN A 427 -27.15 34.07 7.23
CA ASN A 427 -26.80 32.67 6.98
C ASN A 427 -25.31 32.52 6.65
N ALA A 428 -24.74 33.44 5.85
CA ALA A 428 -23.31 33.46 5.54
C ALA A 428 -22.43 33.75 6.77
N GLN A 429 -22.85 34.65 7.66
CA GLN A 429 -22.15 34.98 8.91
C GLN A 429 -22.13 33.79 9.88
N ASN A 430 -23.27 33.14 10.05
CA ASN A 430 -23.43 32.00 10.96
C ASN A 430 -23.04 30.65 10.34
N ASN A 431 -22.72 30.62 9.03
CA ASN A 431 -22.38 29.41 8.27
C ASN A 431 -23.49 28.33 8.39
N VAL A 432 -24.74 28.74 8.16
CA VAL A 432 -25.94 27.87 8.22
C VAL A 432 -26.75 28.02 6.93
N ASN A 433 -27.56 27.02 6.57
CA ASN A 433 -28.43 27.04 5.37
C ASN A 433 -27.67 27.36 4.06
N GLN A 434 -26.57 26.66 3.84
CA GLN A 434 -25.77 26.78 2.61
C GLN A 434 -26.57 26.34 1.37
N ILE A 435 -26.44 27.06 0.26
CA ILE A 435 -26.95 26.67 -1.05
C ILE A 435 -26.15 25.45 -1.53
N ILE A 436 -26.83 24.31 -1.71
CA ILE A 436 -26.20 23.03 -2.10
C ILE A 436 -26.12 22.87 -3.61
N ASN A 437 -27.20 23.21 -4.34
CA ASN A 437 -27.21 23.12 -5.80
C ASN A 437 -26.53 24.36 -6.41
N THR A 438 -25.20 24.41 -6.34
CA THR A 438 -24.42 25.56 -6.82
C THR A 438 -24.29 25.60 -8.33
N MET A 439 -24.47 24.49 -9.04
CA MET A 439 -24.42 24.45 -10.51
C MET A 439 -25.73 24.87 -11.17
N ALA A 440 -26.85 24.82 -10.46
CA ALA A 440 -28.17 25.21 -10.97
C ALA A 440 -29.03 25.84 -9.85
N TYR A 441 -28.57 26.94 -9.28
CA TYR A 441 -29.33 27.70 -8.27
C TYR A 441 -30.43 28.53 -8.95
N LYS A 442 -31.70 28.29 -8.61
CA LYS A 442 -32.83 29.08 -9.13
C LYS A 442 -33.05 30.32 -8.27
N ASN A 443 -33.03 31.52 -8.85
CA ASN A 443 -33.40 32.71 -8.08
C ASN A 443 -34.89 32.69 -7.70
N ARG A 444 -35.26 33.32 -6.58
CA ARG A 444 -36.65 33.38 -6.11
C ARG A 444 -37.34 34.72 -6.36
N ILE A 445 -36.56 35.74 -6.69
CA ILE A 445 -37.02 37.13 -6.87
C ILE A 445 -36.64 37.55 -8.29
N PRO A 446 -37.62 38.03 -9.10
CA PRO A 446 -37.40 38.59 -10.42
C PRO A 446 -36.37 39.75 -10.44
N SER A 447 -35.47 39.73 -11.42
CA SER A 447 -34.53 40.79 -11.85
C SER A 447 -33.33 41.18 -10.98
N THR A 448 -33.31 40.99 -9.65
CA THR A 448 -32.07 41.07 -8.83
C THR A 448 -32.19 40.24 -7.55
N ALA A 449 -31.72 38.98 -7.58
CA ALA A 449 -31.54 38.21 -6.36
C ALA A 449 -30.08 38.32 -5.92
N ASN A 450 -29.79 39.15 -4.92
CA ASN A 450 -28.46 39.15 -4.33
C ASN A 450 -28.31 37.88 -3.48
N ILE A 451 -27.18 37.20 -3.63
CA ILE A 451 -26.76 36.11 -2.75
C ILE A 451 -25.44 36.49 -2.07
N TRP A 452 -25.08 35.78 -1.02
CA TRP A 452 -23.87 36.03 -0.25
C TRP A 452 -22.94 34.84 -0.33
N SER A 453 -21.66 35.10 -0.49
CA SER A 453 -20.62 34.10 -0.45
C SER A 453 -19.75 34.29 0.77
N ARG A 454 -19.50 33.21 1.53
CA ARG A 454 -18.47 33.15 2.58
C ARG A 454 -17.22 32.50 1.99
N ILE A 455 -16.13 33.25 2.00
CA ILE A 455 -14.81 32.84 1.51
C ILE A 455 -13.93 32.66 2.72
N GLU A 456 -13.46 31.44 2.95
CA GLU A 456 -12.66 31.06 4.11
C GLU A 456 -11.31 30.50 3.68
N ASN A 457 -10.23 30.96 4.31
CA ASN A 457 -8.89 30.42 4.09
C ASN A 457 -8.69 29.10 4.87
N GLN A 458 -7.53 28.47 4.70
CA GLN A 458 -7.21 27.20 5.38
C GLN A 458 -7.14 27.31 6.92
N LYS A 459 -7.01 28.53 7.46
CA LYS A 459 -6.91 28.82 8.90
C LYS A 459 -8.25 29.24 9.51
N GLY A 460 -9.34 29.19 8.76
CA GLY A 460 -10.70 29.52 9.24
C GLY A 460 -11.05 31.01 9.22
N CYS A 461 -10.15 31.87 8.76
CA CYS A 461 -10.45 33.30 8.61
C CYS A 461 -11.25 33.53 7.33
N TYR A 462 -12.31 34.31 7.44
CA TYR A 462 -13.26 34.47 6.34
C TYR A 462 -13.63 35.92 6.07
N LYS A 463 -14.07 36.18 4.85
CA LYS A 463 -14.81 37.39 4.45
C LYS A 463 -16.09 37.00 3.74
N ILE A 464 -17.06 37.91 3.76
CA ILE A 464 -18.33 37.73 3.06
C ILE A 464 -18.40 38.70 1.90
N LYS A 465 -18.83 38.20 0.73
CA LYS A 465 -19.04 39.00 -0.48
C LYS A 465 -20.47 38.87 -0.95
N GLU A 466 -21.08 39.99 -1.32
CA GLU A 466 -22.33 40.01 -2.07
C GLU A 466 -22.07 39.68 -3.55
N ILE A 467 -22.87 38.78 -4.10
CA ILE A 467 -22.88 38.42 -5.52
C ILE A 467 -24.21 38.88 -6.10
N LYS A 468 -24.14 39.69 -7.15
CA LYS A 468 -25.31 40.17 -7.86
C LYS A 468 -25.68 39.17 -8.96
N LEU A 469 -26.91 38.67 -8.91
CA LEU A 469 -27.48 37.86 -9.99
C LEU A 469 -28.35 38.77 -10.86
N LYS A 470 -27.98 38.91 -12.13
CA LYS A 470 -28.79 39.61 -13.14
C LYS A 470 -29.36 38.62 -14.13
N VAL A 471 -30.58 38.90 -14.55
CA VAL A 471 -31.24 38.16 -15.64
C VAL A 471 -31.26 39.05 -16.88
N SER A 472 -30.81 38.51 -18.02
CA SER A 472 -30.75 39.18 -19.31
C SER A 472 -31.77 38.55 -20.27
N THR A 473 -32.45 39.39 -21.06
CA THR A 473 -33.43 38.97 -22.07
C THR A 473 -33.10 39.59 -23.42
N THR A 474 -32.05 39.10 -24.07
CA THR A 474 -31.94 39.20 -25.52
C THR A 474 -32.17 37.80 -26.07
N SER A 475 -32.98 37.70 -27.12
CA SER A 475 -33.42 36.42 -27.67
C SER A 475 -32.95 36.33 -29.10
N ILE A 476 -32.43 35.15 -29.48
CA ILE A 476 -32.32 34.79 -30.90
C ILE A 476 -33.75 34.81 -31.46
N PRO A 477 -34.01 35.40 -32.65
CA PRO A 477 -35.36 35.49 -33.20
C PRO A 477 -36.10 34.15 -33.12
N ALA A 478 -37.32 34.14 -32.59
CA ALA A 478 -38.09 32.90 -32.37
C ALA A 478 -38.36 32.09 -33.65
N ASN A 479 -38.24 32.71 -34.83
CA ASN A 479 -38.35 32.07 -36.13
C ASN A 479 -37.03 31.44 -36.63
N PHE A 480 -35.92 31.58 -35.90
CA PHE A 480 -34.66 30.94 -36.22
C PHE A 480 -34.68 29.48 -35.73
N LEU A 481 -35.06 28.57 -36.61
CA LEU A 481 -34.99 27.12 -36.38
C LEU A 481 -34.29 26.48 -37.59
N ARG A 482 -33.40 25.53 -37.35
CA ARG A 482 -32.72 24.74 -38.39
C ARG A 482 -33.01 23.27 -38.19
N GLU A 483 -33.49 22.62 -39.25
CA GLU A 483 -33.84 21.21 -39.25
C GLU A 483 -32.81 20.44 -40.08
N PHE A 484 -32.32 19.34 -39.51
CA PHE A 484 -31.39 18.44 -40.16
C PHE A 484 -32.01 17.05 -40.17
N GLU A 485 -32.02 16.40 -41.34
CA GLU A 485 -32.54 15.06 -41.50
C GLU A 485 -31.44 14.10 -41.97
N SER A 486 -31.43 12.89 -41.44
CA SER A 486 -30.56 11.81 -41.90
C SER A 486 -31.28 10.47 -41.77
N CYS A 487 -30.83 9.46 -42.50
CA CYS A 487 -31.32 8.09 -42.32
C CYS A 487 -30.69 7.45 -41.08
N ASP A 488 -31.43 6.54 -40.45
CA ASP A 488 -30.92 5.68 -39.37
C ASP A 488 -29.62 5.00 -39.82
N ASP A 489 -28.60 5.05 -38.97
CA ASP A 489 -27.32 4.43 -39.26
C ASP A 489 -27.39 2.92 -38.98
N LEU A 490 -26.84 2.08 -39.88
CA LEU A 490 -26.84 0.62 -39.69
C LEU A 490 -25.71 0.16 -38.76
N GLU A 491 -25.26 1.00 -37.83
CA GLU A 491 -24.21 0.62 -36.91
C GLU A 491 -24.69 -0.56 -36.04
N ASN A 492 -23.97 -1.68 -36.09
CA ASN A 492 -24.37 -2.94 -35.45
C ASN A 492 -25.71 -3.54 -35.97
N ASN A 493 -26.15 -3.17 -37.18
CA ASN A 493 -27.37 -3.70 -37.83
C ASN A 493 -28.64 -3.57 -36.98
N ASN A 494 -28.73 -2.52 -36.16
CA ASN A 494 -29.95 -2.16 -35.44
C ASN A 494 -30.71 -1.06 -36.21
N LEU A 495 -31.98 -0.88 -35.85
CA LEU A 495 -32.87 0.15 -36.37
C LEU A 495 -33.29 1.01 -35.18
N ASN A 496 -32.32 1.64 -34.53
CA ASN A 496 -32.49 2.28 -33.24
C ASN A 496 -32.86 3.76 -33.34
N GLY A 497 -33.01 4.31 -34.54
CA GLY A 497 -33.34 5.72 -34.75
C GLY A 497 -32.18 6.67 -34.42
N VAL A 498 -30.93 6.24 -34.62
CA VAL A 498 -29.74 7.05 -34.35
C VAL A 498 -28.99 7.34 -35.66
N SER A 499 -28.49 8.56 -35.79
CA SER A 499 -27.63 8.97 -36.90
C SER A 499 -26.61 10.00 -36.44
N THR A 500 -25.58 10.20 -37.26
CA THR A 500 -24.65 11.32 -37.13
C THR A 500 -25.16 12.55 -37.90
N PHE A 501 -24.95 13.74 -37.34
CA PHE A 501 -25.39 15.03 -37.87
C PHE A 501 -24.23 16.05 -37.86
N ASP A 502 -24.17 16.86 -38.91
CA ASP A 502 -23.36 18.07 -38.98
C ASP A 502 -24.30 19.28 -39.01
N PHE A 503 -24.32 20.03 -37.91
CA PHE A 503 -25.04 21.32 -37.79
C PHE A 503 -24.08 22.48 -37.51
N SER A 504 -22.80 22.32 -37.85
CA SER A 504 -21.77 23.34 -37.66
C SER A 504 -21.99 24.61 -38.48
N SER A 505 -22.85 24.57 -39.51
CA SER A 505 -23.26 25.74 -40.28
C SER A 505 -24.01 26.78 -39.44
N VAL A 506 -24.71 26.34 -38.38
CA VAL A 506 -25.52 27.18 -37.49
C VAL A 506 -24.67 28.25 -36.81
N ASP A 507 -23.41 27.93 -36.49
CA ASP A 507 -22.44 28.85 -35.90
C ASP A 507 -22.27 30.13 -36.73
N GLY A 508 -22.08 29.97 -38.04
CA GLY A 508 -21.87 31.09 -38.95
C GLY A 508 -23.12 31.93 -39.18
N GLU A 509 -24.30 31.32 -39.05
CA GLU A 509 -25.58 32.02 -39.14
C GLU A 509 -25.86 32.87 -37.92
N ILE A 510 -25.66 32.31 -36.72
CA ILE A 510 -25.82 33.04 -35.46
C ILE A 510 -24.78 34.17 -35.34
N LYS A 511 -23.51 33.93 -35.67
CA LYS A 511 -22.46 34.99 -35.62
C LYS A 511 -22.85 36.23 -36.44
N ARG A 512 -23.37 36.04 -37.66
CA ARG A 512 -23.85 37.13 -38.53
C ARG A 512 -24.98 37.95 -37.92
N MET A 513 -25.78 37.39 -37.01
CA MET A 513 -26.84 38.14 -36.31
C MET A 513 -26.28 39.16 -35.31
N PHE A 514 -25.13 38.85 -34.70
CA PHE A 514 -24.49 39.70 -33.68
C PHE A 514 -23.33 40.55 -34.22
N GLU A 515 -22.87 40.29 -35.46
CA GLU A 515 -21.84 41.10 -36.14
C GLU A 515 -22.29 42.54 -36.42
N ASN A 516 -23.57 42.76 -36.72
CA ASN A 516 -24.11 44.10 -37.04
C ASN A 516 -24.10 45.08 -35.84
N ILE A 517 -23.85 44.59 -34.63
CA ILE A 517 -23.79 45.38 -33.39
C ILE A 517 -22.38 45.38 -32.76
N ASN A 518 -21.34 44.96 -33.51
CA ASN A 518 -19.95 44.84 -33.04
C ASN A 518 -19.77 43.98 -31.77
N GLN A 519 -20.68 43.03 -31.51
CA GLN A 519 -20.62 42.19 -30.32
C GLN A 519 -19.97 40.84 -30.65
N GLN A 520 -18.86 40.52 -29.98
CA GLN A 520 -18.24 39.20 -30.09
C GLN A 520 -19.00 38.19 -29.23
N VAL A 521 -19.30 37.01 -29.78
CA VAL A 521 -20.12 35.98 -29.12
C VAL A 521 -19.41 34.63 -29.05
N ILE A 522 -19.79 33.83 -28.06
CA ILE A 522 -19.46 32.42 -27.87
C ILE A 522 -20.78 31.65 -28.04
N ILE A 523 -20.78 30.59 -28.83
CA ILE A 523 -21.97 29.78 -29.12
C ILE A 523 -21.74 28.38 -28.55
N SER A 524 -22.69 27.91 -27.76
CA SER A 524 -22.67 26.60 -27.12
C SER A 524 -23.99 25.87 -27.39
N TYR A 525 -23.93 24.54 -27.48
CA TYR A 525 -25.06 23.68 -27.84
C TYR A 525 -25.29 22.64 -26.76
N TYR A 526 -26.55 22.30 -26.48
CA TYR A 526 -26.95 21.44 -25.38
C TYR A 526 -28.11 20.52 -25.77
N GLU A 527 -28.18 19.34 -25.15
CA GLU A 527 -29.27 18.38 -25.39
C GLU A 527 -30.57 18.78 -24.69
N SER A 528 -30.50 19.64 -23.67
CA SER A 528 -31.65 20.11 -22.91
C SER A 528 -31.57 21.60 -22.55
N GLN A 529 -32.73 22.19 -22.30
CA GLN A 529 -32.86 23.56 -21.81
C GLN A 529 -32.18 23.75 -20.45
N SER A 530 -32.31 22.75 -19.57
CA SER A 530 -31.71 22.79 -18.23
C SER A 530 -30.19 22.79 -18.30
N ASP A 531 -29.60 21.98 -19.19
CA ASP A 531 -28.15 21.95 -19.41
C ASP A 531 -27.65 23.28 -19.98
N ALA A 532 -28.40 23.89 -20.91
CA ALA A 532 -28.07 25.20 -21.45
C ALA A 532 -28.13 26.32 -20.40
N LEU A 533 -29.11 26.28 -19.49
CA LEU A 533 -29.24 27.27 -18.40
C LEU A 533 -28.15 27.11 -17.33
N SER A 534 -27.72 25.87 -17.06
CA SER A 534 -26.66 25.57 -16.08
C SER A 534 -25.26 25.46 -16.68
N GLU A 535 -25.13 25.59 -18.00
CA GLU A 535 -23.89 25.53 -18.78
C GLU A 535 -23.11 24.21 -18.60
N VAL A 536 -23.81 23.11 -18.35
CA VAL A 536 -23.23 21.77 -18.18
C VAL A 536 -23.47 20.92 -19.43
N ASN A 537 -22.72 19.82 -19.62
CA ASN A 537 -22.95 18.86 -20.71
C ASN A 537 -22.95 19.46 -22.13
N VAL A 538 -22.08 20.45 -22.40
CA VAL A 538 -21.97 21.07 -23.72
C VAL A 538 -21.65 20.05 -24.82
N ILE A 539 -22.39 20.13 -25.93
CA ILE A 539 -22.13 19.37 -27.15
C ILE A 539 -20.87 19.93 -27.81
N LYS A 540 -19.78 19.16 -27.73
CA LYS A 540 -18.45 19.61 -28.21
C LYS A 540 -18.25 19.47 -29.71
N ASN A 541 -18.82 18.43 -30.32
CA ASN A 541 -18.58 18.10 -31.72
C ASN A 541 -19.85 18.28 -32.56
N ILE A 542 -20.09 19.49 -33.02
CA ILE A 542 -21.29 19.86 -33.79
C ILE A 542 -21.22 19.48 -35.27
N SER A 543 -20.06 19.05 -35.78
CA SER A 543 -19.89 18.59 -37.17
C SER A 543 -20.00 17.07 -37.33
N SER A 544 -20.09 16.34 -36.22
CA SER A 544 -20.26 14.88 -36.21
C SER A 544 -20.93 14.46 -34.90
N TYR A 545 -22.04 15.12 -34.58
CA TYR A 545 -22.82 14.83 -33.37
C TYR A 545 -23.75 13.64 -33.59
N ARG A 546 -23.96 12.82 -32.56
CA ARG A 546 -24.80 11.62 -32.66
C ARG A 546 -25.91 11.65 -31.61
N ASN A 547 -27.16 11.45 -32.03
CA ASN A 547 -28.35 11.60 -31.18
C ASN A 547 -28.65 10.40 -30.26
N VAL A 548 -27.61 9.81 -29.67
CA VAL A 548 -27.71 8.54 -28.91
C VAL A 548 -28.71 8.58 -27.75
N ASN A 549 -28.91 9.75 -27.14
CA ASN A 549 -29.81 9.94 -26.00
C ASN A 549 -31.24 10.33 -26.41
N SER A 550 -31.50 10.55 -27.71
CA SER A 550 -32.82 10.97 -28.23
C SER A 550 -33.06 10.36 -29.61
N PRO A 551 -33.39 9.06 -29.67
CA PRO A 551 -33.75 8.37 -30.91
C PRO A 551 -34.88 9.04 -31.69
N TYR A 552 -34.84 8.91 -33.02
CA TYR A 552 -35.81 9.42 -34.01
C TYR A 552 -35.89 10.94 -34.13
N GLN A 553 -35.88 11.69 -33.02
CA GLN A 553 -35.90 13.14 -33.05
C GLN A 553 -35.21 13.73 -31.81
N GLN A 554 -34.36 14.74 -32.01
CA GLN A 554 -33.72 15.48 -30.95
C GLN A 554 -33.84 16.99 -31.13
N LYS A 555 -34.19 17.68 -30.05
CA LYS A 555 -34.11 19.14 -29.94
C LYS A 555 -32.76 19.52 -29.36
N VAL A 556 -32.07 20.46 -29.99
CA VAL A 556 -30.78 20.99 -29.53
C VAL A 556 -30.96 22.47 -29.17
N TYR A 557 -30.60 22.78 -27.93
CA TYR A 557 -30.69 24.12 -27.36
C TYR A 557 -29.39 24.86 -27.61
N VAL A 558 -29.51 26.09 -28.13
CA VAL A 558 -28.38 26.95 -28.43
C VAL A 558 -28.34 28.06 -27.41
N ARG A 559 -27.15 28.26 -26.84
CA ARG A 559 -26.83 29.37 -25.94
C ARG A 559 -25.79 30.26 -26.60
N VAL A 560 -25.98 31.56 -26.48
CA VAL A 560 -25.07 32.59 -27.00
C VAL A 560 -24.66 33.49 -25.86
N ASP A 561 -23.37 33.53 -25.57
CA ASP A 561 -22.80 34.38 -24.52
C ASP A 561 -21.90 35.44 -25.15
N SER A 562 -21.80 36.61 -24.52
CA SER A 562 -20.87 37.64 -24.97
C SER A 562 -19.44 37.24 -24.61
N LYS A 563 -18.54 37.27 -25.59
CA LYS A 563 -17.12 37.04 -25.38
C LYS A 563 -16.44 38.14 -24.54
N ILE A 564 -17.08 39.31 -24.40
CA ILE A 564 -16.49 40.49 -23.74
C ILE A 564 -16.73 40.47 -22.23
N ASN A 565 -17.96 40.15 -21.81
CA ASN A 565 -18.38 40.24 -20.41
C ASN A 565 -19.09 38.98 -19.89
N ASN A 566 -19.20 37.92 -20.70
CA ASN A 566 -19.89 36.66 -20.39
C ASN A 566 -21.39 36.83 -20.11
N ASP A 567 -22.00 37.91 -20.62
CA ASP A 567 -23.45 38.11 -20.51
C ASP A 567 -24.16 37.13 -21.44
N CYS A 568 -25.24 36.52 -20.94
CA CYS A 568 -26.09 35.70 -21.78
C CYS A 568 -26.89 36.58 -22.75
N LEU A 569 -26.70 36.32 -24.06
CA LEU A 569 -27.25 37.09 -25.17
C LEU A 569 -28.41 36.39 -25.88
N GLY A 570 -28.62 35.10 -25.64
CA GLY A 570 -29.73 34.35 -26.18
C GLY A 570 -29.68 32.89 -25.79
N LEU A 571 -30.85 32.32 -25.53
CA LEU A 571 -31.02 30.90 -25.24
C LEU A 571 -32.34 30.43 -25.85
N GLY A 572 -32.32 29.25 -26.48
CA GLY A 572 -33.53 28.65 -27.03
C GLY A 572 -33.29 27.38 -27.82
N HIS A 573 -34.39 26.69 -28.15
CA HIS A 573 -34.36 25.57 -29.09
C HIS A 573 -34.27 26.11 -30.52
N HIS A 574 -33.13 25.91 -31.17
CA HIS A 574 -32.85 26.46 -32.51
C HIS A 574 -32.37 25.42 -33.53
N VAL A 575 -32.16 24.17 -33.11
CA VAL A 575 -31.75 23.07 -33.99
C VAL A 575 -32.60 21.82 -33.70
N THR A 576 -33.22 21.23 -34.73
CA THR A 576 -33.92 19.95 -34.66
C THR A 576 -33.23 18.92 -35.54
N LEU A 577 -32.92 17.76 -34.97
CA LEU A 577 -32.31 16.62 -35.67
C LEU A 577 -33.37 15.52 -35.81
N THR A 578 -33.59 15.04 -37.03
CA THR A 578 -34.60 14.01 -37.34
C THR A 578 -33.93 12.80 -37.99
N VAL A 579 -34.16 11.61 -37.44
CA VAL A 579 -33.69 10.34 -37.99
C VAL A 579 -34.82 9.61 -38.69
N ASN A 580 -34.70 9.49 -40.01
CA ASN A 580 -35.64 8.78 -40.86
C ASN A 580 -35.37 7.26 -40.80
N PRO A 581 -36.35 6.43 -40.43
CA PRO A 581 -36.14 4.98 -40.26
C PRO A 581 -35.81 4.30 -41.59
N LEU A 582 -34.93 3.31 -41.54
CA LEU A 582 -34.64 2.45 -42.68
C LEU A 582 -35.75 1.40 -42.90
N PRO A 583 -35.98 0.95 -44.15
CA PRO A 583 -36.93 -0.12 -44.43
C PRO A 583 -36.54 -1.42 -43.70
N ASP A 584 -37.48 -2.07 -43.00
CA ASP A 584 -37.27 -3.37 -42.37
C ASP A 584 -38.00 -4.48 -43.11
N PHE A 585 -37.27 -5.50 -43.55
CA PHE A 585 -37.81 -6.57 -44.40
C PHE A 585 -37.01 -7.87 -44.26
N THR A 586 -37.60 -9.00 -44.63
CA THR A 586 -36.95 -10.33 -44.64
C THR A 586 -37.08 -10.97 -46.02
N ILE A 587 -36.06 -11.73 -46.44
CA ILE A 587 -36.06 -12.44 -47.73
C ILE A 587 -36.30 -13.93 -47.48
N THR A 588 -37.23 -14.52 -48.21
CA THR A 588 -37.54 -15.94 -48.22
C THR A 588 -37.11 -16.54 -49.55
N ALA A 589 -36.23 -17.54 -49.51
CA ALA A 589 -35.72 -18.26 -50.68
C ALA A 589 -35.47 -19.74 -50.35
N PRO A 590 -35.56 -20.64 -51.34
CA PRO A 590 -35.09 -22.01 -51.16
C PRO A 590 -33.56 -22.05 -51.09
N ALA A 591 -33.02 -23.02 -50.34
CA ALA A 591 -31.59 -23.20 -50.20
C ALA A 591 -30.89 -23.61 -51.52
N PHE A 592 -31.61 -24.32 -52.39
CA PHE A 592 -31.07 -24.84 -53.65
C PHE A 592 -32.06 -24.69 -54.80
N LEU A 593 -31.50 -24.57 -55.99
CA LEU A 593 -32.17 -24.63 -57.28
C LEU A 593 -31.75 -25.94 -57.97
N CYS A 594 -32.71 -26.79 -58.35
CA CYS A 594 -32.42 -27.94 -59.20
C CYS A 594 -32.04 -27.47 -60.62
N GLN A 595 -31.00 -28.08 -61.19
CA GLN A 595 -30.53 -27.80 -62.54
C GLN A 595 -31.69 -27.87 -63.55
N ASN A 596 -31.78 -26.87 -64.43
CA ASN A 596 -32.86 -26.70 -65.41
C ASN A 596 -34.26 -26.48 -64.80
N SER A 597 -34.34 -25.99 -63.56
CA SER A 597 -35.59 -25.59 -62.90
C SER A 597 -35.66 -24.07 -62.67
N PHE A 598 -36.73 -23.61 -62.05
CA PHE A 598 -36.90 -22.22 -61.61
C PHE A 598 -37.34 -22.18 -60.14
N VAL A 599 -36.88 -21.19 -59.40
CA VAL A 599 -37.37 -20.90 -58.04
C VAL A 599 -37.76 -19.44 -57.88
N THR A 600 -38.62 -19.14 -56.91
CA THR A 600 -39.07 -17.78 -56.63
C THR A 600 -38.50 -17.29 -55.30
N LEU A 601 -37.77 -16.17 -55.35
CA LEU A 601 -37.40 -15.38 -54.18
C LEU A 601 -38.57 -14.45 -53.83
N LYS A 602 -38.89 -14.31 -52.54
CA LYS A 602 -39.92 -13.39 -52.03
C LYS A 602 -39.35 -12.58 -50.88
N PHE A 603 -39.94 -11.44 -50.58
CA PHE A 603 -39.63 -10.72 -49.35
C PHE A 603 -40.90 -10.20 -48.68
N ASP A 604 -40.85 -10.07 -47.36
CA ASP A 604 -41.89 -9.48 -46.54
C ASP A 604 -41.33 -8.24 -45.85
N ILE A 605 -42.05 -7.12 -45.94
CA ILE A 605 -41.66 -5.82 -45.38
C ILE A 605 -42.57 -5.45 -44.22
N VAL A 606 -41.98 -4.92 -43.15
CA VAL A 606 -42.70 -4.40 -41.99
C VAL A 606 -43.33 -3.05 -42.38
N ASN A 607 -44.62 -2.87 -42.07
CA ASN A 607 -45.38 -1.66 -42.42
C ASN A 607 -45.39 -1.35 -43.92
N ASP A 608 -45.78 -2.36 -44.70
CA ASP A 608 -45.95 -2.30 -46.15
C ASP A 608 -46.85 -1.13 -46.58
N SER A 609 -46.21 -0.02 -46.98
CA SER A 609 -46.86 1.20 -47.46
C SER A 609 -46.58 1.41 -48.95
N LEU A 610 -47.40 2.22 -49.63
CA LEU A 610 -47.23 2.54 -51.06
C LEU A 610 -45.95 3.33 -51.37
N ASN A 611 -45.18 3.73 -50.36
CA ASN A 611 -44.00 4.57 -50.51
C ASN A 611 -42.70 3.79 -50.71
N TYR A 612 -42.70 2.47 -50.81
CA TYR A 612 -41.48 1.70 -51.03
C TYR A 612 -41.24 1.33 -52.49
N THR A 613 -39.97 1.42 -52.92
CA THR A 613 -39.50 0.87 -54.19
C THR A 613 -38.47 -0.24 -53.96
N TYR A 614 -38.40 -1.20 -54.89
CA TYR A 614 -37.63 -2.43 -54.73
C TYR A 614 -36.77 -2.68 -55.97
N LYS A 615 -35.54 -3.15 -55.77
CA LYS A 615 -34.64 -3.55 -56.87
C LYS A 615 -33.93 -4.83 -56.50
N TRP A 616 -34.19 -5.87 -57.28
CA TRP A 616 -33.46 -7.13 -57.23
C TRP A 616 -32.30 -7.12 -58.21
N ARG A 617 -31.13 -7.63 -57.79
CA ARG A 617 -29.95 -7.82 -58.63
C ARG A 617 -29.26 -9.13 -58.30
N HIS A 618 -28.47 -9.64 -59.24
CA HIS A 618 -27.44 -10.60 -58.89
C HIS A 618 -26.25 -9.84 -58.29
N LYS A 619 -25.65 -10.36 -57.21
CA LYS A 619 -24.53 -9.70 -56.55
C LYS A 619 -23.38 -9.49 -57.54
N GLY A 620 -22.84 -8.27 -57.54
CA GLY A 620 -21.77 -7.85 -58.45
C GLY A 620 -22.24 -7.44 -59.85
N ILE A 621 -23.54 -7.50 -60.15
CA ILE A 621 -24.10 -7.10 -61.44
C ILE A 621 -25.02 -5.89 -61.24
N SER A 622 -24.76 -4.80 -61.97
CA SER A 622 -25.52 -3.55 -61.84
C SER A 622 -26.93 -3.60 -62.44
N SER A 623 -27.19 -4.55 -63.34
CA SER A 623 -28.50 -4.70 -64.00
C SER A 623 -29.57 -5.14 -63.00
N VAL A 624 -30.74 -4.52 -63.11
CA VAL A 624 -31.90 -4.85 -62.28
C VAL A 624 -32.62 -6.04 -62.90
N LEU A 625 -32.80 -7.10 -62.12
CA LEU A 625 -33.48 -8.34 -62.53
C LEU A 625 -34.99 -8.27 -62.27
N GLY A 626 -35.43 -7.45 -61.30
CA GLY A 626 -36.84 -7.28 -60.99
C GLY A 626 -37.09 -6.13 -60.03
N VAL A 627 -38.33 -5.61 -60.07
CA VAL A 627 -38.80 -4.49 -59.23
C VAL A 627 -40.08 -4.82 -58.46
N ASN A 628 -40.49 -6.09 -58.46
CA ASN A 628 -41.68 -6.59 -57.80
C ASN A 628 -41.34 -7.25 -56.46
N LYS A 629 -42.36 -7.59 -55.65
CA LYS A 629 -42.21 -8.29 -54.36
C LYS A 629 -41.65 -9.72 -54.46
N GLN A 630 -41.57 -10.24 -55.67
CA GLN A 630 -41.04 -11.55 -55.98
C GLN A 630 -40.14 -11.51 -57.20
N LEU A 631 -39.14 -12.38 -57.22
CA LEU A 631 -38.20 -12.58 -58.33
C LEU A 631 -38.14 -14.07 -58.67
N MET A 632 -38.41 -14.43 -59.92
CA MET A 632 -38.19 -15.78 -60.42
C MET A 632 -36.77 -15.88 -60.99
N ILE A 633 -36.02 -16.90 -60.57
CA ILE A 633 -34.62 -17.11 -60.97
C ILE A 633 -34.43 -18.49 -61.60
N SER A 634 -33.52 -18.57 -62.57
CA SER A 634 -33.08 -19.79 -63.27
C SER A 634 -31.63 -20.15 -62.99
N ASP A 635 -30.89 -19.26 -62.34
CA ASP A 635 -29.46 -19.43 -62.07
C ASP A 635 -29.22 -19.42 -60.56
N ALA A 636 -28.38 -20.35 -60.10
CA ALA A 636 -27.89 -20.31 -58.73
C ALA A 636 -26.93 -19.13 -58.55
N GLY A 637 -26.85 -18.59 -57.33
CA GLY A 637 -26.03 -17.41 -57.06
C GLY A 637 -26.45 -16.65 -55.81
N GLU A 638 -25.78 -15.54 -55.58
CA GLU A 638 -26.12 -14.61 -54.50
C GLU A 638 -26.91 -13.43 -55.07
N TYR A 639 -28.09 -13.19 -54.52
CA TYR A 639 -29.02 -12.15 -54.96
C TYR A 639 -29.10 -11.04 -53.92
N GLU A 640 -29.21 -9.82 -54.40
CA GLU A 640 -29.32 -8.59 -53.62
C GLU A 640 -30.71 -7.98 -53.79
N LEU A 641 -31.36 -7.61 -52.69
CA LEU A 641 -32.58 -6.79 -52.67
C LEU A 641 -32.29 -5.46 -52.00
N THR A 642 -32.41 -4.37 -52.75
CA THR A 642 -32.48 -3.00 -52.23
C THR A 642 -33.95 -2.60 -52.05
N VAL A 643 -34.32 -2.18 -50.84
CA VAL A 643 -35.62 -1.55 -50.56
C VAL A 643 -35.38 -0.08 -50.22
N THR A 644 -36.13 0.84 -50.83
CA THR A 644 -35.98 2.29 -50.64
C THR A 644 -37.31 2.94 -50.27
N ASN A 645 -37.34 3.74 -49.20
CA ASN A 645 -38.46 4.62 -48.88
C ASN A 645 -38.42 5.83 -49.83
N SER A 646 -39.47 6.03 -50.61
CA SER A 646 -39.56 7.07 -51.65
C SER A 646 -39.82 8.47 -51.08
N LEU A 647 -40.27 8.58 -49.82
CA LEU A 647 -40.46 9.87 -49.16
C LEU A 647 -39.15 10.40 -48.57
N THR A 648 -38.39 9.54 -47.88
CA THR A 648 -37.17 9.93 -47.15
C THR A 648 -35.88 9.64 -47.91
N GLY A 649 -35.94 8.84 -48.98
CA GLY A 649 -34.75 8.36 -49.71
C GLY A 649 -33.96 7.25 -48.99
N CYS A 650 -34.31 6.93 -47.74
CA CYS A 650 -33.61 5.94 -46.92
C CYS A 650 -33.78 4.54 -47.50
N ASN A 651 -32.67 3.82 -47.68
CA ASN A 651 -32.66 2.50 -48.31
C ASN A 651 -31.84 1.48 -47.52
N ARG A 652 -32.27 0.22 -47.54
CA ARG A 652 -31.58 -0.90 -46.92
C ARG A 652 -31.43 -2.04 -47.91
N VAL A 653 -30.29 -2.71 -47.83
CA VAL A 653 -29.90 -3.83 -48.71
C VAL A 653 -29.81 -5.12 -47.89
N LYS A 654 -30.37 -6.22 -48.41
CA LYS A 654 -30.16 -7.58 -47.87
C LYS A 654 -29.79 -8.54 -49.00
N TYR A 655 -29.11 -9.63 -48.62
CA TYR A 655 -28.62 -10.66 -49.54
C TYR A 655 -29.26 -12.01 -49.26
N VAL A 656 -29.35 -12.86 -50.29
CA VAL A 656 -29.77 -14.25 -50.18
C VAL A 656 -28.97 -15.14 -51.13
N VAL A 657 -28.58 -16.34 -50.69
CA VAL A 657 -27.79 -17.29 -51.49
C VAL A 657 -28.66 -18.47 -51.87
N VAL A 658 -28.64 -18.83 -53.15
CA VAL A 658 -29.31 -20.03 -53.69
C VAL A 658 -28.24 -20.91 -54.33
N GLY A 659 -28.04 -22.12 -53.79
CA GLY A 659 -27.09 -23.10 -54.33
C GLY A 659 -27.64 -23.81 -55.57
N LEU A 660 -26.76 -24.50 -56.32
CA LEU A 660 -27.15 -25.37 -57.44
C LEU A 660 -27.13 -26.84 -56.96
N SER A 661 -28.14 -27.63 -57.34
CA SER A 661 -28.19 -29.09 -57.15
C SER A 661 -28.71 -29.75 -58.42
N GLY A 662 -28.48 -31.05 -58.62
CA GLY A 662 -28.87 -31.74 -59.86
C GLY A 662 -29.29 -33.19 -59.61
N SER A 663 -30.07 -33.75 -60.54
CA SER A 663 -30.39 -35.18 -60.54
C SER A 663 -29.15 -36.00 -60.92
N PRO A 664 -28.91 -37.17 -60.29
CA PRO A 664 -27.75 -37.99 -60.61
C PRO A 664 -27.82 -38.61 -62.01
N THR A 665 -26.66 -38.86 -62.61
CA THR A 665 -26.50 -39.71 -63.81
C THR A 665 -25.48 -40.81 -63.54
N VAL A 666 -25.71 -42.05 -63.97
CA VAL A 666 -24.75 -43.15 -63.74
C VAL A 666 -24.64 -44.05 -64.95
N ASN A 667 -23.40 -44.40 -65.31
CA ASN A 667 -23.07 -45.33 -66.39
C ASN A 667 -22.23 -46.51 -65.88
N LYS A 668 -22.07 -47.55 -66.71
CA LYS A 668 -21.30 -48.76 -66.34
C LYS A 668 -19.83 -48.47 -66.00
N ASN A 669 -19.24 -47.42 -66.57
CA ASN A 669 -17.83 -47.04 -66.29
C ASN A 669 -17.65 -46.34 -64.94
N ASP A 670 -18.76 -45.90 -64.32
CA ASP A 670 -18.79 -45.25 -63.02
C ASP A 670 -18.90 -46.25 -61.87
N ILE A 671 -19.04 -47.55 -62.17
CA ILE A 671 -19.03 -48.62 -61.18
C ILE A 671 -17.79 -49.51 -61.35
N LEU A 672 -17.14 -49.84 -60.23
CA LEU A 672 -16.03 -50.78 -60.15
C LEU A 672 -16.50 -52.00 -59.35
N ILE A 673 -16.39 -53.17 -59.96
CA ILE A 673 -16.84 -54.44 -59.38
C ILE A 673 -15.61 -55.27 -59.01
N TYR A 674 -15.55 -55.69 -57.76
CA TYR A 674 -14.53 -56.58 -57.21
C TYR A 674 -15.17 -57.94 -56.97
N ASP A 675 -14.73 -58.94 -57.73
CA ASP A 675 -15.18 -60.33 -57.64
C ASP A 675 -14.05 -61.30 -58.01
N ASP A 676 -14.34 -62.61 -58.14
CA ASP A 676 -13.29 -63.61 -58.41
C ASP A 676 -12.62 -63.43 -59.79
N LEU A 677 -13.18 -62.60 -60.69
CA LEU A 677 -12.59 -62.29 -61.99
C LEU A 677 -11.70 -61.05 -61.97
N THR A 678 -11.89 -60.16 -60.99
CA THR A 678 -11.21 -58.86 -60.90
C THR A 678 -10.33 -58.72 -59.65
N SER A 679 -10.41 -59.65 -58.69
CA SER A 679 -9.66 -59.63 -57.43
C SER A 679 -9.22 -61.03 -56.98
N THR A 680 -8.02 -61.15 -56.40
CA THR A 680 -7.48 -62.41 -55.85
C THR A 680 -7.77 -62.61 -54.35
N LEU A 681 -8.40 -61.63 -53.70
CA LEU A 681 -8.51 -61.51 -52.23
C LEU A 681 -9.82 -62.08 -51.62
N ASN A 682 -10.68 -62.76 -52.39
CA ASN A 682 -12.01 -63.21 -51.93
C ASN A 682 -12.89 -62.06 -51.35
N GLU A 683 -12.71 -60.84 -51.85
CA GLU A 683 -13.49 -59.67 -51.45
C GLU A 683 -14.51 -59.30 -52.53
N TYR A 684 -15.79 -59.46 -52.21
CA TYR A 684 -16.90 -59.13 -53.11
C TYR A 684 -17.47 -57.75 -52.76
N LYS A 685 -17.24 -56.76 -53.63
CA LYS A 685 -17.70 -55.38 -53.40
C LYS A 685 -17.95 -54.59 -54.68
N VAL A 686 -18.73 -53.52 -54.56
CA VAL A 686 -18.91 -52.51 -55.62
C VAL A 686 -18.52 -51.13 -55.09
N VAL A 687 -17.81 -50.35 -55.92
CA VAL A 687 -17.44 -48.95 -55.65
C VAL A 687 -17.97 -48.06 -56.76
N VAL A 688 -18.71 -47.01 -56.40
CA VAL A 688 -19.22 -45.99 -57.33
C VAL A 688 -18.29 -44.80 -57.37
N LYS A 689 -17.84 -44.44 -58.57
CA LYS A 689 -17.08 -43.23 -58.89
C LYS A 689 -18.02 -42.03 -58.88
N LYS A 690 -17.66 -40.99 -58.12
CA LYS A 690 -18.55 -39.83 -57.88
C LYS A 690 -18.38 -38.73 -58.92
N GLU A 691 -17.32 -38.77 -59.72
CA GLU A 691 -16.86 -37.68 -60.57
C GLU A 691 -17.82 -37.34 -61.71
N ASN A 692 -18.59 -38.32 -62.20
CA ASN A 692 -19.48 -38.16 -63.35
C ASN A 692 -20.97 -38.21 -62.98
N LEU A 693 -21.31 -38.10 -61.69
CA LEU A 693 -22.69 -38.25 -61.22
C LEU A 693 -23.54 -36.99 -61.42
N GLY A 694 -22.94 -35.84 -61.73
CA GLY A 694 -23.62 -34.55 -61.90
C GLY A 694 -23.28 -33.54 -60.80
N VAL A 695 -24.04 -32.44 -60.72
CA VAL A 695 -23.75 -31.28 -59.85
C VAL A 695 -24.41 -31.33 -58.47
N GLY A 696 -25.11 -32.42 -58.14
CA GLY A 696 -25.77 -32.63 -56.85
C GLY A 696 -24.89 -33.33 -55.81
N ASN A 697 -25.44 -33.48 -54.61
CA ASN A 697 -24.84 -34.30 -53.54
C ASN A 697 -25.62 -35.58 -53.42
N TYR A 698 -24.96 -36.73 -53.57
CA TYR A 698 -25.65 -37.99 -53.78
C TYR A 698 -25.48 -38.98 -52.63
N GLU A 699 -26.54 -39.77 -52.40
CA GLU A 699 -26.51 -40.95 -51.56
C GLU A 699 -26.88 -42.21 -52.37
N PHE A 700 -26.33 -43.35 -51.94
CA PHE A 700 -26.27 -44.59 -52.68
C PHE A 700 -26.97 -45.71 -51.91
N SER A 701 -27.65 -46.60 -52.62
CA SER A 701 -28.27 -47.81 -52.08
C SER A 701 -28.12 -48.94 -53.10
N ILE A 702 -28.02 -50.19 -52.64
CA ILE A 702 -28.07 -51.36 -53.52
C ILE A 702 -29.25 -52.26 -53.16
N LYS A 703 -29.83 -52.90 -54.16
CA LYS A 703 -30.93 -53.86 -54.02
C LYS A 703 -30.56 -55.19 -54.67
N SER A 704 -30.61 -56.30 -53.92
CA SER A 704 -30.33 -57.64 -54.45
C SER A 704 -31.46 -58.19 -55.33
N GLU A 705 -31.18 -59.26 -56.07
CA GLU A 705 -32.17 -59.99 -56.89
C GLU A 705 -33.38 -60.48 -56.08
N GLU A 706 -33.19 -60.86 -54.81
CA GLU A 706 -34.24 -61.25 -53.87
C GLU A 706 -35.10 -60.05 -53.40
N GLY A 707 -34.76 -58.83 -53.83
CA GLY A 707 -35.49 -57.61 -53.52
C GLY A 707 -35.05 -56.91 -52.23
N VAL A 708 -34.03 -57.40 -51.55
CA VAL A 708 -33.50 -56.81 -50.31
C VAL A 708 -32.69 -55.56 -50.64
N GLN A 709 -33.17 -54.40 -50.20
CA GLN A 709 -32.50 -53.11 -50.40
C GLN A 709 -31.76 -52.67 -49.14
N ARG A 710 -30.47 -52.34 -49.27
CA ARG A 710 -29.68 -51.73 -48.21
C ARG A 710 -30.07 -50.25 -48.02
N PRO A 711 -30.07 -49.69 -46.80
CA PRO A 711 -30.34 -48.28 -46.58
C PRO A 711 -29.47 -47.36 -47.45
N PHE A 712 -29.97 -46.17 -47.77
CA PHE A 712 -29.16 -45.16 -48.43
C PHE A 712 -28.00 -44.74 -47.53
N GLN A 713 -26.81 -44.59 -48.12
CA GLN A 713 -25.59 -44.16 -47.46
C GLN A 713 -24.83 -43.16 -48.33
N LEU A 714 -24.10 -42.23 -47.70
CA LEU A 714 -23.22 -41.28 -48.42
C LEU A 714 -21.94 -41.95 -48.93
N ASN A 715 -21.57 -43.10 -48.35
CA ASN A 715 -20.46 -43.90 -48.84
C ASN A 715 -20.82 -44.56 -50.18
N SER A 716 -19.93 -44.48 -51.16
CA SER A 716 -20.14 -45.06 -52.49
C SER A 716 -19.66 -46.50 -52.61
N GLU A 717 -19.31 -47.15 -51.50
CA GLU A 717 -18.78 -48.51 -51.47
C GLU A 717 -19.72 -49.46 -50.70
N PHE A 718 -19.94 -50.63 -51.28
CA PHE A 718 -20.70 -51.71 -50.67
C PHE A 718 -19.87 -52.99 -50.65
N GLU A 719 -19.52 -53.43 -49.45
CA GLU A 719 -18.71 -54.62 -49.21
C GLU A 719 -19.55 -55.83 -48.78
N ASN A 720 -18.89 -56.98 -48.67
CA ASN A 720 -19.46 -58.26 -48.24
C ASN A 720 -20.71 -58.60 -49.05
N LEU A 721 -20.59 -58.50 -50.37
CA LEU A 721 -21.65 -58.89 -51.29
C LEU A 721 -21.60 -60.40 -51.50
N GLU A 722 -22.76 -61.05 -51.54
CA GLU A 722 -22.84 -62.42 -52.03
C GLU A 722 -22.85 -62.43 -53.56
N SER A 723 -22.43 -63.55 -54.16
CA SER A 723 -22.51 -63.73 -55.61
C SER A 723 -23.96 -63.66 -56.08
N GLY A 724 -24.26 -62.84 -57.07
CA GLY A 724 -25.63 -62.60 -57.51
C GLY A 724 -25.80 -61.24 -58.19
N LYS A 725 -27.05 -60.89 -58.50
CA LYS A 725 -27.39 -59.63 -59.19
C LYS A 725 -27.80 -58.55 -58.19
N TYR A 726 -27.39 -57.32 -58.50
CA TYR A 726 -27.70 -56.14 -57.71
C TYR A 726 -28.09 -54.98 -58.62
N LYS A 727 -28.95 -54.11 -58.10
CA LYS A 727 -29.28 -52.81 -58.66
C LYS A 727 -28.75 -51.70 -57.74
N LEU A 728 -27.89 -50.84 -58.26
CA LEU A 728 -27.46 -49.61 -57.61
C LEU A 728 -28.51 -48.51 -57.85
N ILE A 729 -28.88 -47.78 -56.79
CA ILE A 729 -29.81 -46.66 -56.80
C ILE A 729 -29.10 -45.43 -56.20
N ILE A 730 -29.13 -44.32 -56.92
CA ILE A 730 -28.49 -43.05 -56.53
C ILE A 730 -29.54 -41.95 -56.52
N ARG A 731 -29.61 -41.17 -55.45
CA ARG A 731 -30.52 -40.01 -55.36
C ARG A 731 -29.82 -38.76 -54.82
N ASP A 732 -30.33 -37.60 -55.21
CA ASP A 732 -29.86 -36.30 -54.71
C ASP A 732 -30.40 -36.02 -53.31
N VAL A 733 -29.53 -35.59 -52.40
CA VAL A 733 -29.87 -35.29 -51.00
C VAL A 733 -30.80 -34.08 -50.90
N ASN A 734 -30.71 -33.15 -51.86
CA ASN A 734 -31.61 -31.98 -51.92
C ASN A 734 -32.93 -32.28 -52.66
N GLY A 735 -33.15 -33.52 -53.09
CA GLY A 735 -34.42 -34.00 -53.62
C GLY A 735 -34.63 -33.80 -55.12
N CYS A 736 -33.60 -33.41 -55.89
CA CYS A 736 -33.73 -33.29 -57.34
C CYS A 736 -33.97 -34.66 -58.01
N GLN A 737 -34.99 -34.74 -58.87
CA GLN A 737 -35.45 -35.95 -59.56
C GLN A 737 -35.09 -35.93 -61.06
N PRO A 738 -34.96 -37.09 -61.73
CA PRO A 738 -35.16 -38.45 -61.23
C PRO A 738 -33.91 -39.03 -60.53
N ASN A 739 -34.12 -40.09 -59.73
CA ASN A 739 -33.03 -40.92 -59.22
C ASN A 739 -32.39 -41.73 -60.38
N ALA A 740 -31.10 -42.08 -60.25
CA ALA A 740 -30.39 -42.90 -61.23
C ALA A 740 -30.30 -44.36 -60.76
N GLU A 741 -30.46 -45.31 -61.67
CA GLU A 741 -30.39 -46.76 -61.38
C GLU A 741 -29.50 -47.50 -62.39
N ILE A 742 -28.72 -48.48 -61.93
CA ILE A 742 -27.91 -49.35 -62.81
C ILE A 742 -27.74 -50.76 -62.22
N ASP A 743 -27.85 -51.79 -63.07
CA ASP A 743 -27.70 -53.19 -62.68
C ASP A 743 -26.25 -53.68 -62.82
N PHE A 744 -25.80 -54.53 -61.90
CA PHE A 744 -24.48 -55.18 -61.90
C PHE A 744 -24.49 -56.56 -61.23
N ASN A 745 -23.48 -57.39 -61.50
CA ASN A 745 -23.36 -58.74 -60.95
C ASN A 745 -22.04 -58.94 -60.20
N ILE A 746 -22.06 -59.84 -59.21
CA ILE A 746 -20.88 -60.34 -58.50
C ILE A 746 -20.67 -61.82 -58.86
N LEU A 747 -19.52 -62.17 -59.44
CA LEU A 747 -19.21 -63.53 -59.90
C LEU A 747 -18.31 -64.30 -58.93
N ARG A 748 -18.63 -65.59 -58.73
CA ARG A 748 -17.86 -66.49 -57.84
C ARG A 748 -17.48 -67.80 -58.52
N LEU A 749 -16.20 -68.14 -58.45
CA LEU A 749 -15.57 -69.35 -58.97
C LEU A 749 -15.21 -70.28 -57.80
N PRO A 750 -15.85 -71.47 -57.66
CA PRO A 750 -15.51 -72.41 -56.61
C PRO A 750 -14.05 -72.88 -56.71
N ARG A 751 -13.29 -72.83 -55.60
CA ARG A 751 -11.89 -73.29 -55.55
C ARG A 751 -11.74 -74.79 -55.30
N PHE A 752 -12.81 -75.46 -54.88
CA PHE A 752 -12.88 -76.91 -54.75
C PHE A 752 -14.33 -77.36 -54.89
N PHE A 753 -14.51 -78.66 -55.11
CA PHE A 753 -15.83 -79.30 -55.04
C PHE A 753 -15.68 -80.77 -54.65
N THR A 754 -16.72 -81.34 -54.03
CA THR A 754 -16.75 -82.67 -53.42
C THR A 754 -17.92 -83.47 -53.99
N PRO A 755 -17.76 -84.17 -55.13
CA PRO A 755 -18.87 -84.88 -55.77
C PRO A 755 -19.23 -86.18 -55.02
N ASN A 756 -19.92 -86.05 -53.88
CA ASN A 756 -20.35 -87.13 -52.98
C ASN A 756 -21.88 -87.27 -52.88
N ASN A 757 -22.63 -86.37 -53.52
CA ASN A 757 -24.08 -86.31 -53.62
C ASN A 757 -24.79 -86.00 -52.28
N ASP A 758 -24.19 -85.13 -51.46
CA ASP A 758 -24.77 -84.63 -50.21
C ASP A 758 -25.57 -83.32 -50.36
N GLY A 759 -25.59 -82.75 -51.57
CA GLY A 759 -26.25 -81.50 -51.91
C GLY A 759 -25.33 -80.27 -51.80
N GLU A 760 -24.11 -80.41 -51.27
CA GLU A 760 -23.18 -79.31 -51.07
C GLU A 760 -21.90 -79.47 -51.89
N ASN A 761 -21.60 -78.47 -52.73
CA ASN A 761 -20.41 -78.46 -53.59
C ASN A 761 -20.25 -79.74 -54.44
N ASP A 762 -21.36 -80.37 -54.83
CA ASP A 762 -21.35 -81.60 -55.63
C ASP A 762 -20.92 -81.38 -57.08
N ILE A 763 -21.13 -80.16 -57.58
CA ILE A 763 -20.86 -79.78 -58.95
C ILE A 763 -20.03 -78.49 -58.95
N TRP A 764 -18.99 -78.48 -59.78
CA TRP A 764 -18.24 -77.26 -60.04
C TRP A 764 -18.97 -76.39 -61.06
N VAL A 765 -19.51 -75.26 -60.61
CA VAL A 765 -20.28 -74.29 -61.42
C VAL A 765 -19.92 -72.85 -61.05
N VAL A 766 -19.89 -71.96 -62.04
CA VAL A 766 -19.63 -70.53 -61.82
C VAL A 766 -20.90 -69.84 -61.34
N LYS A 767 -20.86 -69.23 -60.16
CA LYS A 767 -22.03 -68.57 -59.54
C LYS A 767 -22.08 -67.09 -59.91
N GLY A 768 -23.30 -66.55 -60.03
CA GLY A 768 -23.54 -65.14 -60.36
C GLY A 768 -23.54 -64.78 -61.85
N LEU A 769 -23.22 -65.75 -62.73
CA LEU A 769 -23.29 -65.57 -64.17
C LEU A 769 -24.75 -65.43 -64.64
N ASP A 770 -24.99 -64.45 -65.51
CA ASP A 770 -26.31 -64.19 -66.08
C ASP A 770 -26.24 -64.10 -67.61
N GLN A 771 -27.17 -64.79 -68.27
CA GLN A 771 -27.38 -64.72 -69.72
C GLN A 771 -27.88 -63.33 -70.17
N ALA A 772 -28.36 -62.49 -69.26
CA ALA A 772 -28.66 -61.09 -69.53
C ALA A 772 -27.39 -60.26 -69.80
N LEU A 773 -26.27 -60.56 -69.13
CA LEU A 773 -25.02 -59.81 -69.25
C LEU A 773 -24.03 -60.42 -70.25
N TYR A 774 -24.03 -61.75 -70.38
CA TYR A 774 -23.11 -62.47 -71.26
C TYR A 774 -23.86 -63.19 -72.38
N LYS A 775 -23.38 -63.05 -73.62
CA LYS A 775 -23.97 -63.64 -74.83
C LYS A 775 -23.52 -65.08 -75.06
N ARG A 776 -22.29 -65.40 -74.67
CA ARG A 776 -21.70 -66.74 -74.84
C ARG A 776 -20.71 -66.98 -73.71
N GLY A 777 -20.58 -68.23 -73.27
CA GLY A 777 -19.58 -68.61 -72.29
C GLY A 777 -19.22 -70.08 -72.41
N GLU A 778 -17.93 -70.36 -72.39
CA GLU A 778 -17.33 -71.68 -72.58
C GLU A 778 -16.33 -71.93 -71.45
N VAL A 779 -16.33 -73.14 -70.89
CA VAL A 779 -15.33 -73.57 -69.91
C VAL A 779 -14.79 -74.93 -70.25
N ILE A 780 -13.46 -75.00 -70.30
CA ILE A 780 -12.69 -76.21 -70.52
C ILE A 780 -11.94 -76.51 -69.23
N VAL A 781 -12.05 -77.74 -68.72
CA VAL A 781 -11.28 -78.23 -67.58
C VAL A 781 -10.31 -79.31 -68.06
N VAL A 782 -9.07 -79.24 -67.59
CA VAL A 782 -8.00 -80.18 -67.91
C VAL A 782 -7.40 -80.81 -66.65
N ASP A 783 -6.90 -82.04 -66.78
CA ASP A 783 -6.07 -82.68 -65.75
C ASP A 783 -4.65 -82.09 -65.71
N ARG A 784 -3.84 -82.53 -64.72
CA ARG A 784 -2.44 -82.10 -64.56
C ARG A 784 -1.51 -82.39 -65.75
N LEU A 785 -1.90 -83.28 -66.65
CA LEU A 785 -1.15 -83.62 -67.85
C LEU A 785 -1.64 -82.81 -69.07
N GLY A 786 -2.65 -81.95 -68.89
CA GLY A 786 -3.25 -81.11 -69.94
C GLY A 786 -4.34 -81.81 -70.74
N ASN A 787 -4.80 -83.00 -70.34
CA ASN A 787 -5.89 -83.67 -71.04
C ASN A 787 -7.23 -83.04 -70.67
N VAL A 788 -8.10 -82.78 -71.64
CA VAL A 788 -9.45 -82.25 -71.41
C VAL A 788 -10.30 -83.31 -70.71
N VAL A 789 -10.84 -82.95 -69.55
CA VAL A 789 -11.69 -83.82 -68.72
C VAL A 789 -13.14 -83.32 -68.65
N TYR A 790 -13.36 -82.05 -68.96
CA TYR A 790 -14.69 -81.45 -69.12
C TYR A 790 -14.60 -80.29 -70.11
N ASN A 791 -15.61 -80.14 -70.97
CA ASN A 791 -15.75 -78.98 -71.84
C ASN A 791 -17.24 -78.76 -72.07
N ASP A 792 -17.74 -77.61 -71.63
CA ASP A 792 -19.14 -77.24 -71.84
C ASP A 792 -19.35 -75.72 -71.76
N SER A 793 -20.58 -75.27 -71.98
CA SER A 793 -20.96 -73.90 -71.67
C SER A 793 -20.96 -73.66 -70.16
N VAL A 794 -20.49 -72.48 -69.75
CA VAL A 794 -20.55 -72.01 -68.35
C VAL A 794 -21.98 -71.83 -67.83
N PHE A 795 -22.98 -71.86 -68.71
CA PHE A 795 -24.40 -71.73 -68.37
C PHE A 795 -25.10 -73.09 -68.17
N GLU A 796 -24.40 -74.20 -68.43
CA GLU A 796 -24.90 -75.56 -68.20
C GLU A 796 -24.70 -75.99 -66.74
N LEU A 797 -25.19 -77.18 -66.38
CA LEU A 797 -25.28 -77.69 -65.01
C LEU A 797 -23.94 -77.74 -64.23
N GLY A 798 -22.80 -77.66 -64.91
CA GLY A 798 -21.45 -77.70 -64.32
C GLY A 798 -20.83 -79.10 -64.32
N TRP A 799 -19.60 -79.22 -63.82
CA TRP A 799 -18.85 -80.49 -63.85
C TRP A 799 -19.00 -81.31 -62.57
N ASP A 800 -19.47 -82.56 -62.70
CA ASP A 800 -19.69 -83.51 -61.59
C ASP A 800 -18.44 -84.35 -61.22
N GLY A 801 -17.29 -84.05 -61.84
CA GLY A 801 -16.04 -84.77 -61.57
C GLY A 801 -15.92 -86.15 -62.22
N LYS A 802 -16.73 -86.44 -63.25
CA LYS A 802 -16.62 -87.66 -64.06
C LYS A 802 -16.15 -87.34 -65.48
N LEU A 803 -15.41 -88.28 -66.08
CA LEU A 803 -15.08 -88.29 -67.50
C LEU A 803 -15.69 -89.56 -68.13
N LYS A 804 -16.63 -89.39 -69.06
CA LYS A 804 -17.36 -90.49 -69.73
C LYS A 804 -17.94 -91.50 -68.72
N GLY A 805 -18.55 -90.98 -67.66
CA GLY A 805 -19.16 -91.77 -66.57
C GLY A 805 -18.17 -92.37 -65.57
N LYS A 806 -16.86 -92.30 -65.81
CA LYS A 806 -15.84 -92.77 -64.85
C LYS A 806 -15.40 -91.66 -63.91
N ARG A 807 -15.23 -92.04 -62.66
CA ARG A 807 -14.78 -91.21 -61.55
C ARG A 807 -13.33 -90.73 -61.76
N MET A 808 -13.13 -89.41 -61.89
CA MET A 808 -11.79 -88.80 -62.02
C MET A 808 -11.06 -88.74 -60.67
N PRO A 809 -9.72 -88.89 -60.61
CA PRO A 809 -8.99 -88.91 -59.35
C PRO A 809 -9.13 -87.60 -58.56
N SER A 810 -9.01 -87.70 -57.23
CA SER A 810 -8.88 -86.51 -56.38
C SER A 810 -7.53 -85.88 -56.65
N ASP A 811 -7.55 -84.71 -57.29
CA ASP A 811 -6.38 -83.98 -57.77
C ASP A 811 -6.77 -82.53 -58.02
N ASP A 812 -5.79 -81.70 -58.33
CA ASP A 812 -6.01 -80.36 -58.87
C ASP A 812 -6.29 -80.42 -60.37
N TYR A 813 -7.24 -79.58 -60.79
CA TYR A 813 -7.66 -79.41 -62.18
C TYR A 813 -7.59 -77.95 -62.55
N TRP A 814 -7.27 -77.68 -63.81
CA TRP A 814 -7.18 -76.32 -64.35
C TRP A 814 -8.36 -76.05 -65.26
N PHE A 815 -8.93 -74.85 -65.16
CA PHE A 815 -9.98 -74.40 -66.07
C PHE A 815 -9.49 -73.25 -66.94
N PHE A 816 -10.02 -73.21 -68.15
CA PHE A 816 -9.94 -72.10 -69.08
C PHE A 816 -11.36 -71.71 -69.44
N MET A 817 -11.77 -70.54 -68.98
CA MET A 817 -13.09 -69.98 -69.21
C MET A 817 -13.01 -68.81 -70.19
N ARG A 818 -13.89 -68.79 -71.17
CA ARG A 818 -14.08 -67.64 -72.06
C ARG A 818 -15.50 -67.13 -71.93
N LEU A 819 -15.66 -65.85 -71.62
CA LEU A 819 -16.95 -65.16 -71.59
C LEU A 819 -16.99 -64.11 -72.68
N THR A 820 -18.09 -64.03 -73.41
CA THR A 820 -18.36 -62.98 -74.39
C THR A 820 -19.54 -62.16 -73.90
N ASP A 821 -19.35 -60.86 -73.65
CA ASP A 821 -20.46 -59.98 -73.24
C ASP A 821 -21.41 -59.66 -74.41
N LYS A 822 -22.49 -58.92 -74.15
CA LYS A 822 -23.47 -58.50 -75.19
C LYS A 822 -22.89 -57.52 -76.21
N LEU A 823 -21.73 -56.93 -75.95
CA LEU A 823 -21.03 -56.01 -76.85
C LEU A 823 -19.93 -56.72 -77.67
N ASP A 824 -19.93 -58.06 -77.66
CA ASP A 824 -18.97 -58.94 -78.31
C ASP A 824 -17.51 -58.79 -77.78
N ASN A 825 -17.33 -58.24 -76.58
CA ASN A 825 -16.03 -58.25 -75.89
C ASN A 825 -15.75 -59.64 -75.34
N ASN A 826 -14.53 -60.15 -75.56
CA ASN A 826 -14.12 -61.48 -75.13
C ASN A 826 -13.19 -61.40 -73.92
N TYR A 827 -13.60 -62.03 -72.83
CA TYR A 827 -12.86 -62.17 -71.60
C TYR A 827 -12.36 -63.60 -71.47
N LYS A 828 -11.09 -63.77 -71.09
CA LYS A 828 -10.49 -65.08 -70.84
C LYS A 828 -10.04 -65.14 -69.40
N TYR A 829 -10.36 -66.24 -68.74
CA TYR A 829 -10.01 -66.51 -67.36
C TYR A 829 -9.41 -67.90 -67.28
N GLU A 830 -8.38 -68.03 -66.48
CA GLU A 830 -7.76 -69.31 -66.20
C GLU A 830 -7.49 -69.41 -64.70
N GLY A 831 -7.55 -70.63 -64.19
CA GLY A 831 -7.33 -70.89 -62.78
C GLY A 831 -7.32 -72.38 -62.51
N HIS A 832 -7.24 -72.75 -61.25
CA HIS A 832 -7.34 -74.14 -60.83
C HIS A 832 -8.30 -74.31 -59.66
N PHE A 833 -8.82 -75.52 -59.52
CA PHE A 833 -9.62 -75.93 -58.38
C PHE A 833 -9.32 -77.38 -58.03
N SER A 834 -9.56 -77.76 -56.79
CA SER A 834 -9.33 -79.12 -56.32
C SER A 834 -10.62 -79.95 -56.41
N LEU A 835 -10.55 -81.11 -57.06
CA LEU A 835 -11.59 -82.13 -56.92
C LEU A 835 -11.23 -82.99 -55.70
N LEU A 836 -12.06 -82.93 -54.67
CA LEU A 836 -11.80 -83.63 -53.41
C LEU A 836 -12.72 -84.85 -53.30
N ARG A 837 -12.12 -86.02 -53.07
CA ARG A 837 -12.87 -87.24 -52.71
C ARG A 837 -12.37 -87.79 -51.39
N ARG A 838 -13.32 -88.09 -50.52
CA ARG A 838 -13.11 -88.80 -49.27
C ARG A 838 -13.57 -90.24 -49.41
#